data_AF-A0A3D9URN3-F1
#
_entry.id   AF-A0A3D9URN3-F1
#
_cell.length_a   1.000
_cell.length_b   1.000
_cell.length_c   1.000
_cell.angle_alpha   90.00
_cell.angle_beta   90.00
_cell.angle_gamma   90.00
#
_symmetry.space_group_name_H-M   'P 1'
#
loop_
_entity.id
_entity.type
_entity.pdbx_description
1 polymer ?
#
loop_
_entity_poly.entity_id
_entity_poly.type
_entity_poly.pdbx_seq_one_letter_code
_entity_poly.pdbx_strand_id
1 'polypeptide(L)'
;MDITAFYQTFFDEADELLADMEQHLLLLNADEPDHEQLNAIFRSAHSIKGGAATFGFTKLQQTTHVLENLLDSARRDEIRLTTDIINLFLEAKDIMQQQLDAYKSSQEPDEDTFNYICETLRQLALELQEDQPREEQRNMEVFTAISEAEPVMEEIIQHETESQEEEEAHAVTTDQPEQLEEKISPAVAIDQGRIRVHLSGLKEREVALMKDELGHLGEVYDVEQTTDSLEASLITSATEDDITAVLCFVVEPEQITFLPVSDPQPTEAKTEENTTSSDATTTNTVINNVVSDTVDIPQSANANANANNANNAKKKADLHEVGRPAPRPVAGSPRQRVESSSIRVAVEKVDQLINLVGELVITQSMLAQHCDALEPTKHSELLSCMAQLQRNSRDLQESVMSIRMMPMEYVFSRYPRLVRDLAGKLNKKVELTLIGSSTELDKSLIERIIDPLTHLVRNSLDHGIEIPEKRLAAGKPETGNLTLAAEHQGGNICIEVIDDGAGLNREKILAKAQSQGLTVSENISNEEVAMLIFAPGFSTAEVVTDVSGRGVGMDVVKRNIQDMGGQIQINFQEGKGTVIRILLPLTLAILDGMSVKVNDEVFILPLSAVVSSLQPQKEDIYPLAGDEKLLQVRGEYLPLLELYRIFDIPNTETDPTKGIVVIVQSAGRRYALLVDKLVGQHQVVVKNIESNYRKVPGISAATIMGDGSVALIIDIPALQKLNHEQLAVRKAELANKK
;
A
#
# COMPACT_ATOMS: atom_id res chain seq x y z
N MET A 1 -28.03 -13.49 10.47
CA MET A 1 -26.71 -13.14 9.93
C MET A 1 -26.02 -14.43 9.54
N ASP A 2 -25.41 -14.48 8.38
CA ASP A 2 -24.75 -15.67 7.85
C ASP A 2 -23.35 -15.80 8.48
N ILE A 3 -23.21 -16.69 9.47
CA ILE A 3 -21.95 -16.90 10.22
C ILE A 3 -20.81 -17.35 9.29
N THR A 4 -21.15 -17.93 8.15
CA THR A 4 -20.22 -18.43 7.12
C THR A 4 -19.32 -17.34 6.55
N ALA A 5 -19.81 -16.10 6.43
CA ALA A 5 -19.01 -14.99 5.94
C ALA A 5 -17.92 -14.55 6.94
N PHE A 6 -18.17 -14.71 8.24
CA PHE A 6 -17.21 -14.36 9.29
C PHE A 6 -16.11 -15.42 9.44
N TYR A 7 -16.43 -16.69 9.24
CA TYR A 7 -15.43 -17.76 9.19
C TYR A 7 -14.42 -17.52 8.05
N GLN A 8 -14.90 -17.15 6.85
CA GLN A 8 -14.00 -16.92 5.72
C GLN A 8 -13.03 -15.76 6.01
N THR A 9 -13.53 -14.64 6.54
CA THR A 9 -12.67 -13.51 6.92
C THR A 9 -11.61 -13.92 7.95
N PHE A 10 -11.98 -14.68 8.98
CA PHE A 10 -11.02 -15.18 9.96
C PHE A 10 -9.98 -16.11 9.34
N PHE A 11 -10.39 -17.00 8.45
CA PHE A 11 -9.47 -17.94 7.80
C PHE A 11 -8.47 -17.22 6.89
N ASP A 12 -8.93 -16.22 6.14
CA ASP A 12 -8.07 -15.41 5.28
C ASP A 12 -7.08 -14.57 6.12
N GLU A 13 -7.55 -13.97 7.22
CA GLU A 13 -6.71 -13.22 8.16
C GLU A 13 -5.69 -14.12 8.87
N ALA A 14 -6.10 -15.31 9.33
CA ALA A 14 -5.21 -16.24 10.00
C ALA A 14 -4.12 -16.78 9.06
N ASP A 15 -4.42 -16.99 7.77
CA ASP A 15 -3.41 -17.36 6.76
C ASP A 15 -2.36 -16.26 6.58
N GLU A 16 -2.79 -15.00 6.49
CA GLU A 16 -1.89 -13.85 6.35
C GLU A 16 -1.00 -13.72 7.60
N LEU A 17 -1.59 -13.83 8.79
CA LEU A 17 -0.86 -13.75 10.06
C LEU A 17 0.12 -14.92 10.26
N LEU A 18 -0.22 -16.13 9.83
CA LEU A 18 0.69 -17.29 9.87
C LEU A 18 1.85 -17.12 8.89
N ALA A 19 1.60 -16.59 7.69
CA ALA A 19 2.65 -16.30 6.71
C ALA A 19 3.61 -15.20 7.20
N ASP A 20 3.07 -14.13 7.78
CA ASP A 20 3.86 -13.06 8.40
C ASP A 20 4.70 -13.59 9.57
N MET A 21 4.12 -14.44 10.41
CA MET A 21 4.81 -15.07 11.54
C MET A 21 6.00 -15.92 11.06
N GLU A 22 5.82 -16.72 10.01
CA GLU A 22 6.89 -17.53 9.40
C GLU A 22 8.02 -16.66 8.86
N GLN A 23 7.69 -15.60 8.12
CA GLN A 23 8.70 -14.68 7.58
C GLN A 23 9.52 -14.04 8.70
N HIS A 24 8.87 -13.61 9.78
CA HIS A 24 9.57 -13.03 10.93
C HIS A 24 10.42 -14.06 11.68
N LEU A 25 9.94 -15.29 11.88
CA LEU A 25 10.69 -16.37 12.51
C LEU A 25 11.94 -16.78 11.71
N LEU A 26 11.86 -16.83 10.37
CA LEU A 26 12.99 -17.15 9.50
C LEU A 26 14.08 -16.07 9.47
N LEU A 27 13.71 -14.81 9.71
CA LEU A 27 14.62 -13.67 9.74
C LEU A 27 15.20 -13.41 11.14
N LEU A 28 14.65 -14.04 12.17
CA LEU A 28 15.03 -13.83 13.56
C LEU A 28 16.42 -14.41 13.83
N ASN A 29 17.34 -13.57 14.29
CA ASN A 29 18.67 -14.00 14.70
C ASN A 29 18.65 -14.50 16.16
N ALA A 30 19.04 -15.75 16.39
CA ALA A 30 19.06 -16.34 17.73
C ALA A 30 20.08 -15.67 18.68
N ASP A 31 21.20 -15.16 18.15
CA ASP A 31 22.25 -14.56 18.98
C ASP A 31 21.94 -13.12 19.41
N GLU A 32 21.13 -12.40 18.62
CA GLU A 32 20.72 -11.01 18.86
C GLU A 32 19.30 -10.81 18.30
N PRO A 33 18.26 -11.23 19.03
CA PRO A 33 16.89 -11.19 18.54
C PRO A 33 16.39 -9.74 18.46
N ASP A 34 15.82 -9.38 17.32
CA ASP A 34 15.21 -8.07 17.13
C ASP A 34 13.87 -8.01 17.89
N HIS A 35 13.78 -7.16 18.91
CA HIS A 35 12.56 -6.97 19.69
C HIS A 35 11.37 -6.53 18.82
N GLU A 36 11.57 -5.80 17.72
CA GLU A 36 10.49 -5.42 16.82
C GLU A 36 9.92 -6.65 16.09
N GLN A 37 10.78 -7.57 15.67
CA GLN A 37 10.39 -8.84 15.05
C GLN A 37 9.68 -9.76 16.05
N LEU A 38 10.19 -9.89 17.28
CA LEU A 38 9.52 -10.66 18.33
C LEU A 38 8.15 -10.08 18.68
N ASN A 39 8.02 -8.74 18.73
CA ASN A 39 6.74 -8.08 18.93
C ASN A 39 5.78 -8.34 17.76
N ALA A 40 6.26 -8.43 16.52
CA ALA A 40 5.44 -8.76 15.36
C ALA A 40 4.93 -10.20 15.40
N ILE A 41 5.82 -11.18 15.66
CA ILE A 41 5.47 -12.60 15.82
C ILE A 41 4.43 -12.77 16.92
N PHE A 42 4.62 -12.10 18.06
CA PHE A 42 3.67 -12.14 19.18
C PHE A 42 2.31 -11.54 18.80
N ARG A 43 2.26 -10.41 18.08
CA ARG A 43 0.97 -9.83 17.63
C ARG A 43 0.22 -10.77 16.71
N SER A 44 0.91 -11.46 15.80
CA SER A 44 0.30 -12.45 14.92
C SER A 44 -0.29 -13.61 15.71
N ALA A 45 0.45 -14.18 16.67
CA ALA A 45 -0.07 -15.23 17.55
C ALA A 45 -1.26 -14.74 18.38
N HIS A 46 -1.17 -13.56 18.99
CA HIS A 46 -2.22 -12.99 19.83
C HIS A 46 -3.53 -12.79 19.05
N SER A 47 -3.45 -12.27 17.81
CA SER A 47 -4.63 -12.08 16.95
C SER A 47 -5.27 -13.41 16.53
N ILE A 48 -4.46 -14.41 16.16
CA ILE A 48 -4.95 -15.77 15.82
C ILE A 48 -5.66 -16.40 17.02
N LYS A 49 -5.12 -16.27 18.25
CA LYS A 49 -5.77 -16.76 19.47
C LYS A 49 -7.13 -16.10 19.69
N GLY A 50 -7.20 -14.78 19.54
CA GLY A 50 -8.44 -14.00 19.71
C GLY A 50 -9.55 -14.43 18.74
N GLY A 51 -9.19 -14.55 17.45
CA GLY A 51 -10.12 -15.04 16.43
C GLY A 51 -10.52 -16.50 16.66
N ALA A 52 -9.57 -17.39 16.95
CA ALA A 52 -9.86 -18.80 17.23
C ALA A 52 -10.81 -18.97 18.43
N ALA A 53 -10.68 -18.15 19.48
CA ALA A 53 -11.57 -18.15 20.63
C ALA A 53 -13.00 -17.67 20.27
N THR A 54 -13.11 -16.64 19.44
CA THR A 54 -14.41 -16.08 18.99
C THR A 54 -15.20 -17.09 18.16
N PHE A 55 -14.50 -17.91 17.38
CA PHE A 55 -15.10 -18.89 16.47
C PHE A 55 -15.17 -20.32 17.05
N GLY A 56 -14.66 -20.55 18.26
CA GLY A 56 -14.71 -21.84 18.94
C GLY A 56 -13.72 -22.89 18.41
N PHE A 57 -12.64 -22.47 17.76
CA PHE A 57 -11.57 -23.34 17.26
C PHE A 57 -10.59 -23.68 18.40
N THR A 58 -11.02 -24.56 19.29
CA THR A 58 -10.34 -24.86 20.56
C THR A 58 -8.90 -25.34 20.42
N LYS A 59 -8.60 -26.25 19.48
CA LYS A 59 -7.23 -26.77 19.27
C LYS A 59 -6.28 -25.69 18.77
N LEU A 60 -6.74 -24.85 17.83
CA LEU A 60 -5.96 -23.71 17.32
C LEU A 60 -5.73 -22.65 18.40
N GLN A 61 -6.78 -22.32 19.17
CA GLN A 61 -6.68 -21.41 20.31
C GLN A 61 -5.66 -21.90 21.34
N GLN A 62 -5.69 -23.19 21.71
CA GLN A 62 -4.80 -23.77 22.71
C GLN A 62 -3.35 -23.81 22.24
N THR A 63 -3.10 -24.23 21.00
CA THR A 63 -1.75 -24.25 20.41
C THR A 63 -1.16 -22.83 20.39
N THR A 64 -1.94 -21.87 19.92
CA THR A 64 -1.53 -20.46 19.84
C THR A 64 -1.27 -19.86 21.21
N HIS A 65 -2.08 -20.20 22.21
CA HIS A 65 -1.89 -19.72 23.58
C HIS A 65 -0.57 -20.21 24.21
N VAL A 66 -0.21 -21.48 24.01
CA VAL A 66 1.07 -22.02 24.54
C VAL A 66 2.25 -21.34 23.84
N LEU A 67 2.17 -21.15 22.52
CA LEU A 67 3.19 -20.45 21.74
C LEU A 67 3.34 -18.98 22.17
N GLU A 68 2.22 -18.28 22.36
CA GLU A 68 2.19 -16.87 22.80
C GLU A 68 2.88 -16.68 24.16
N ASN A 69 2.70 -17.60 25.12
CA ASN A 69 3.35 -17.52 26.42
C ASN A 69 4.88 -17.65 26.35
N LEU A 70 5.39 -18.52 25.47
CA LEU A 70 6.83 -18.66 25.23
C LEU A 70 7.39 -17.43 24.52
N LEU A 71 6.65 -16.87 23.56
CA LEU A 71 7.02 -15.63 22.87
C LEU A 71 7.02 -14.43 23.83
N ASP A 72 6.08 -14.35 24.77
CA ASP A 72 6.08 -13.28 25.78
C ASP A 72 7.30 -13.37 26.70
N SER A 73 7.65 -14.58 27.12
CA SER A 73 8.83 -14.84 27.94
C SER A 73 10.13 -14.49 27.19
N ALA A 74 10.19 -14.79 25.88
CA ALA A 74 11.30 -14.36 25.02
C ALA A 74 11.36 -12.83 24.83
N ARG A 75 10.21 -12.14 24.80
CA ARG A 75 10.15 -10.66 24.69
C ARG A 75 10.61 -9.94 25.95
N ARG A 76 10.45 -10.56 27.11
CA ARG A 76 10.87 -10.04 28.43
C ARG A 76 12.32 -10.38 28.77
N ASP A 77 13.06 -10.96 27.83
CA ASP A 77 14.42 -11.48 28.02
C ASP A 77 14.51 -12.55 29.13
N GLU A 78 13.39 -13.21 29.47
CA GLU A 78 13.34 -14.29 30.47
C GLU A 78 13.83 -15.63 29.90
N ILE A 79 13.79 -15.77 28.58
CA ILE A 79 14.28 -16.93 27.81
C ILE A 79 15.29 -16.46 26.77
N ARG A 80 16.46 -17.09 26.74
CA ARG A 80 17.41 -16.90 25.64
C ARG A 80 17.00 -17.74 24.44
N LEU A 81 16.72 -17.09 23.32
CA LEU A 81 16.39 -17.77 22.07
C LEU A 81 17.60 -18.56 21.54
N THR A 82 17.36 -19.80 21.14
CA THR A 82 18.32 -20.65 20.44
C THR A 82 17.75 -21.04 19.08
N THR A 83 18.60 -21.51 18.16
CA THR A 83 18.13 -22.00 16.86
C THR A 83 17.13 -23.15 17.01
N ASP A 84 17.27 -24.00 18.03
CA ASP A 84 16.34 -25.09 18.30
C ASP A 84 14.96 -24.58 18.73
N ILE A 85 14.90 -23.51 19.54
CA ILE A 85 13.64 -22.86 19.93
C ILE A 85 12.96 -22.21 18.73
N ILE A 86 13.72 -21.54 17.85
CA ILE A 86 13.17 -20.94 16.62
C ILE A 86 12.62 -22.02 15.68
N ASN A 87 13.33 -23.14 15.52
CA ASN A 87 12.84 -24.28 14.74
C ASN A 87 11.55 -24.85 15.32
N LEU A 88 11.44 -24.94 16.65
CA LEU A 88 10.22 -25.39 17.32
C LEU A 88 9.05 -24.41 17.10
N PHE A 89 9.30 -23.10 17.07
CA PHE A 89 8.27 -22.12 16.73
C PHE A 89 7.80 -22.22 15.27
N LEU A 90 8.71 -22.51 14.34
CA LEU A 90 8.37 -22.80 12.94
C LEU A 90 7.52 -24.07 12.84
N GLU A 91 7.89 -25.13 13.56
CA GLU A 91 7.09 -26.36 13.63
C GLU A 91 5.70 -26.11 14.23
N ALA A 92 5.60 -25.29 15.29
CA ALA A 92 4.33 -24.88 15.86
C ALA A 92 3.45 -24.12 14.87
N LYS A 93 4.04 -23.19 14.11
CA LYS A 93 3.37 -22.47 13.03
C LYS A 93 2.84 -23.41 11.95
N ASP A 94 3.61 -24.41 11.54
CA ASP A 94 3.19 -25.38 10.52
C ASP A 94 2.02 -26.24 10.99
N ILE A 95 2.01 -26.62 12.27
CA ILE A 95 0.90 -27.35 12.88
C ILE A 95 -0.34 -26.44 13.02
N MET A 96 -0.16 -25.16 13.36
CA MET A 96 -1.25 -24.19 13.35
C MET A 96 -1.85 -24.01 11.95
N GLN A 97 -1.03 -24.02 10.89
CA GLN A 97 -1.50 -23.99 9.50
C GLN A 97 -2.34 -25.23 9.16
N GLN A 98 -1.88 -26.42 9.55
CA GLN A 98 -2.64 -27.66 9.34
C GLN A 98 -3.97 -27.66 10.10
N GLN A 99 -3.99 -27.15 11.34
CA GLN A 99 -5.21 -26.98 12.13
C GLN A 99 -6.19 -26.03 11.43
N LEU A 100 -5.70 -24.90 10.92
CA LEU A 100 -6.50 -23.93 10.18
C LEU A 100 -7.10 -24.53 8.91
N ASP A 101 -6.33 -25.28 8.13
CA ASP A 101 -6.77 -25.92 6.89
C ASP A 101 -7.79 -27.04 7.14
N ALA A 102 -7.66 -27.77 8.25
CA ALA A 102 -8.66 -28.73 8.70
C ALA A 102 -10.00 -28.02 8.99
N TYR A 103 -9.97 -26.91 9.74
CA TYR A 103 -11.17 -26.11 10.03
C TYR A 103 -11.81 -25.51 8.76
N LYS A 104 -11.01 -25.01 7.81
CA LYS A 104 -11.50 -24.55 6.49
C LYS A 104 -12.23 -25.67 5.72
N SER A 105 -11.70 -26.89 5.82
CA SER A 105 -12.27 -28.07 5.19
C SER A 105 -13.42 -28.70 5.98
N SER A 106 -13.87 -28.06 7.08
CA SER A 106 -14.88 -28.58 8.01
C SER A 106 -14.51 -29.95 8.61
N GLN A 107 -13.22 -30.18 8.83
CA GLN A 107 -12.65 -31.35 9.50
C GLN A 107 -12.09 -30.95 10.87
N GLU A 108 -12.00 -31.90 11.79
CA GLU A 108 -11.26 -31.66 13.03
C GLU A 108 -9.75 -31.81 12.79
N PRO A 109 -8.91 -30.96 13.40
CA PRO A 109 -7.47 -31.12 13.34
C PRO A 109 -7.00 -32.42 13.98
N ASP A 110 -5.90 -32.95 13.44
CA ASP A 110 -5.25 -34.16 13.93
C ASP A 110 -4.87 -34.05 15.41
N GLU A 111 -5.33 -35.03 16.21
CA GLU A 111 -5.22 -34.98 17.67
C GLU A 111 -3.81 -35.34 18.15
N ASP A 112 -3.13 -36.27 17.48
CA ASP A 112 -1.77 -36.69 17.80
C ASP A 112 -0.78 -35.54 17.59
N THR A 113 -0.89 -34.84 16.44
CA THR A 113 -0.05 -33.68 16.11
C THR A 113 -0.31 -32.50 17.05
N PHE A 114 -1.58 -32.25 17.41
CA PHE A 114 -1.96 -31.22 18.39
C PHE A 114 -1.38 -31.49 19.79
N ASN A 115 -1.50 -32.72 20.28
CA ASN A 115 -0.99 -33.10 21.60
C ASN A 115 0.54 -33.02 21.63
N TYR A 116 1.21 -33.55 20.61
CA TYR A 116 2.66 -33.51 20.47
C TYR A 116 3.22 -32.08 20.55
N ILE A 117 2.67 -31.13 19.79
CA ILE A 117 3.20 -29.76 19.81
C ILE A 117 2.92 -29.03 21.12
N CYS A 118 1.74 -29.23 21.69
CA CYS A 118 1.39 -28.61 22.98
C CYS A 118 2.26 -29.17 24.12
N GLU A 119 2.55 -30.46 24.12
CA GLU A 119 3.46 -31.07 25.10
C GLU A 119 4.89 -30.60 24.91
N THR A 120 5.39 -30.58 23.68
CA THR A 120 6.77 -30.15 23.37
C THR A 120 7.00 -28.69 23.75
N LEU A 121 6.06 -27.79 23.42
CA LEU A 121 6.13 -26.38 23.84
C LEU A 121 6.03 -26.22 25.36
N ARG A 122 5.18 -27.00 26.05
CA ARG A 122 5.09 -26.96 27.53
C ARG A 122 6.34 -27.51 28.21
N GLN A 123 6.93 -28.57 27.68
CA GLN A 123 8.20 -29.11 28.19
C GLN A 123 9.31 -28.09 28.07
N LEU A 124 9.41 -27.41 26.93
CA LEU A 124 10.37 -26.31 26.76
C LEU A 124 10.14 -25.19 27.80
N ALA A 125 8.88 -24.82 28.05
CA ALA A 125 8.55 -23.81 29.06
C ALA A 125 8.99 -24.21 30.48
N LEU A 126 8.92 -25.51 30.82
CA LEU A 126 9.35 -26.04 32.11
C LEU A 126 10.88 -26.11 32.22
N GLU A 127 11.56 -26.59 31.19
CA GLU A 127 13.03 -26.67 31.15
C GLU A 127 13.66 -25.27 31.31
N LEU A 128 13.07 -24.25 30.69
CA LEU A 128 13.54 -22.87 30.76
C LEU A 128 13.24 -22.19 32.11
N GLN A 129 12.29 -22.70 32.89
CA GLN A 129 12.06 -22.25 34.27
C GLN A 129 13.03 -22.89 35.26
N GLU A 130 13.55 -24.10 34.98
CA GLU A 130 14.54 -24.77 35.84
C GLU A 130 15.97 -24.24 35.65
N ASP A 131 16.29 -23.64 34.50
CA ASP A 131 17.62 -23.14 34.14
C ASP A 131 17.88 -21.66 34.51
N GLN A 132 16.97 -21.00 35.24
CA GLN A 132 17.26 -19.68 35.83
C GLN A 132 18.25 -19.82 37.00
N PRO A 133 19.43 -19.15 36.97
CA PRO A 133 20.28 -19.09 38.14
C PRO A 133 19.55 -18.28 39.22
N ARG A 134 19.48 -18.83 40.44
CA ARG A 134 19.14 -18.09 41.67
C ARG A 134 20.11 -16.91 41.88
N GLU A 135 19.89 -15.80 41.20
CA GLU A 135 20.60 -14.53 41.40
C GLU A 135 19.99 -13.72 42.57
N GLU A 136 19.74 -14.38 43.71
CA GLU A 136 19.53 -13.68 45.00
C GLU A 136 20.35 -14.26 46.15
N GLN A 137 21.26 -15.21 45.90
CA GLN A 137 22.18 -15.73 46.93
C GLN A 137 23.67 -15.42 46.67
N ARG A 138 24.02 -14.76 45.56
CA ARG A 138 25.41 -14.50 45.18
C ARG A 138 26.07 -13.27 45.83
N ASN A 139 25.31 -12.52 46.66
CA ASN A 139 25.84 -11.39 47.44
C ASN A 139 26.05 -11.68 48.95
N MET A 140 26.13 -12.96 49.36
CA MET A 140 26.52 -13.32 50.74
C MET A 140 27.72 -14.29 50.83
N GLU A 141 28.36 -14.69 49.71
CA GLU A 141 29.45 -15.67 49.71
C GLU A 141 30.77 -15.17 49.07
N VAL A 142 31.07 -13.87 49.18
CA VAL A 142 32.46 -13.36 49.07
C VAL A 142 33.17 -13.38 50.43
N PHE A 143 32.52 -13.89 51.48
CA PHE A 143 33.07 -13.94 52.82
C PHE A 143 32.97 -15.32 53.48
N THR A 144 33.27 -16.42 52.78
CA THR A 144 33.66 -17.70 53.41
C THR A 144 34.00 -18.76 52.36
N ALA A 145 35.24 -18.79 51.89
CA ALA A 145 35.83 -19.97 51.25
C ALA A 145 37.24 -20.19 51.80
N ILE A 146 37.31 -20.88 52.94
CA ILE A 146 38.43 -21.74 53.34
C ILE A 146 37.78 -23.01 53.93
N SER A 147 38.28 -24.18 53.50
CA SER A 147 37.90 -25.56 53.89
C SER A 147 36.56 -26.07 53.32
N GLU A 148 36.38 -27.30 52.80
CA GLU A 148 37.24 -28.49 52.60
C GLU A 148 36.42 -29.55 51.82
N ALA A 149 37.11 -30.38 51.05
CA ALA A 149 36.83 -31.69 50.41
C ALA A 149 35.45 -32.41 50.51
N GLU A 150 34.92 -32.80 49.32
CA GLU A 150 34.52 -34.15 48.79
C GLU A 150 34.62 -35.43 49.68
N PRO A 151 34.07 -36.65 49.31
CA PRO A 151 33.21 -37.06 48.16
C PRO A 151 32.19 -38.27 48.39
N VAL A 152 31.59 -38.78 47.28
CA VAL A 152 31.35 -40.19 46.80
C VAL A 152 29.93 -40.89 46.81
N MET A 153 29.48 -41.23 45.58
CA MET A 153 28.81 -42.41 44.93
C MET A 153 27.41 -43.03 45.25
N GLU A 154 26.64 -43.21 44.15
CA GLU A 154 25.98 -44.40 43.49
C GLU A 154 25.41 -45.56 44.35
N GLU A 155 24.34 -46.29 43.99
CA GLU A 155 23.84 -46.90 42.72
C GLU A 155 22.40 -47.47 43.02
N ILE A 156 21.45 -47.78 42.10
CA ILE A 156 21.17 -49.07 41.39
C ILE A 156 19.79 -49.00 40.64
N ILE A 157 19.80 -49.05 39.30
CA ILE A 157 19.24 -50.02 38.31
C ILE A 157 17.78 -50.64 38.38
N GLN A 158 17.00 -50.36 37.31
CA GLN A 158 16.14 -51.21 36.40
C GLN A 158 14.61 -51.53 36.53
N HIS A 159 13.98 -51.44 35.33
CA HIS A 159 12.93 -52.28 34.66
C HIS A 159 11.49 -52.26 35.24
N GLU A 160 10.37 -52.38 34.50
CA GLU A 160 9.96 -52.41 33.07
C GLU A 160 8.39 -52.43 33.04
N THR A 161 7.79 -52.19 31.87
CA THR A 161 6.46 -52.67 31.36
C THR A 161 5.10 -52.09 31.81
N GLU A 162 4.43 -51.49 30.80
CA GLU A 162 3.08 -51.78 30.22
C GLU A 162 1.74 -51.57 30.98
N SER A 163 0.95 -50.67 30.37
CA SER A 163 -0.47 -50.77 29.96
C SER A 163 -1.63 -50.56 30.95
N GLN A 164 -2.46 -49.59 30.54
CA GLN A 164 -3.93 -49.59 30.42
C GLN A 164 -4.86 -49.19 31.59
N GLU A 165 -5.73 -48.23 31.22
CA GLU A 165 -7.15 -48.05 31.56
C GLU A 165 -7.53 -47.70 33.02
N GLU A 166 -8.16 -46.54 33.23
CA GLU A 166 -9.60 -46.45 33.50
C GLU A 166 -10.10 -45.00 33.71
N GLU A 167 -11.36 -44.84 33.32
CA GLU A 167 -12.24 -43.68 33.29
C GLU A 167 -12.83 -43.25 34.65
N GLU A 168 -13.53 -42.11 34.60
CA GLU A 168 -14.71 -41.72 35.40
C GLU A 168 -14.56 -41.00 36.76
N ALA A 169 -14.81 -39.69 36.68
CA ALA A 169 -15.94 -38.96 37.28
C ALA A 169 -16.24 -39.08 38.79
N HIS A 170 -16.22 -37.95 39.51
CA HIS A 170 -17.44 -37.30 40.02
C HIS A 170 -17.17 -36.02 40.83
N ALA A 171 -17.82 -34.93 40.40
CA ALA A 171 -18.70 -34.02 41.13
C ALA A 171 -18.31 -33.33 42.47
N VAL A 172 -18.93 -32.14 42.60
CA VAL A 172 -19.47 -31.46 43.80
C VAL A 172 -18.82 -30.09 44.12
N THR A 173 -19.46 -29.07 43.57
CA THR A 173 -19.94 -27.82 44.19
C THR A 173 -19.38 -27.34 45.55
N THR A 174 -18.87 -26.10 45.49
CA THR A 174 -19.25 -24.91 46.27
C THR A 174 -19.16 -24.95 47.81
N ASP A 175 -18.26 -24.14 48.36
CA ASP A 175 -18.62 -23.09 49.33
C ASP A 175 -17.43 -22.13 49.54
N GLN A 176 -17.67 -20.83 49.34
CA GLN A 176 -16.83 -19.76 49.88
C GLN A 176 -17.22 -19.51 51.35
N PRO A 177 -16.33 -18.90 52.14
CA PRO A 177 -16.69 -17.55 52.59
C PRO A 177 -15.54 -16.54 52.67
N GLU A 178 -15.98 -15.28 52.62
CA GLU A 178 -15.30 -14.00 52.65
C GLU A 178 -14.43 -13.67 53.89
N GLN A 179 -13.38 -12.89 53.60
CA GLN A 179 -12.90 -11.66 54.24
C GLN A 179 -12.46 -11.63 55.72
N LEU A 180 -11.23 -11.11 55.90
CA LEU A 180 -10.84 -10.23 57.01
C LEU A 180 -9.78 -9.24 56.50
N GLU A 181 -10.17 -7.97 56.47
CA GLU A 181 -9.29 -6.80 56.27
C GLU A 181 -8.37 -6.60 57.49
N GLU A 182 -7.13 -6.13 57.29
CA GLU A 182 -6.68 -4.91 57.99
C GLU A 182 -5.42 -4.28 57.37
N LYS A 183 -5.48 -2.95 57.31
CA LYS A 183 -4.59 -1.96 56.69
C LYS A 183 -3.23 -1.84 57.36
N ILE A 184 -2.18 -1.61 56.57
CA ILE A 184 -1.13 -0.60 56.86
C ILE A 184 -0.64 0.03 55.54
N SER A 185 -0.70 1.36 55.45
CA SER A 185 0.11 2.21 54.54
C SER A 185 0.87 3.20 55.45
N PRO A 186 2.04 3.77 55.07
CA PRO A 186 2.08 4.74 53.96
C PRO A 186 3.39 4.87 53.13
N ALA A 187 3.25 5.60 52.00
CA ALA A 187 4.26 6.30 51.18
C ALA A 187 5.09 5.40 50.23
N VAL A 188 4.98 5.49 48.90
CA VAL A 188 5.27 6.64 48.00
C VAL A 188 4.28 6.66 46.82
N ALA A 189 3.75 7.84 46.47
CA ALA A 189 2.82 8.03 45.35
C ALA A 189 3.55 8.04 44.00
N ILE A 190 3.10 7.18 43.08
CA ILE A 190 3.29 7.34 41.63
C ILE A 190 1.91 7.71 41.10
N ASP A 191 1.79 8.89 40.50
CA ASP A 191 0.57 9.43 39.92
C ASP A 191 0.18 8.57 38.69
N GLN A 192 -0.75 7.63 38.88
CA GLN A 192 -1.33 6.83 37.78
C GLN A 192 -2.61 7.52 37.31
N GLY A 193 -2.68 7.78 36.00
CA GLY A 193 -3.74 8.55 35.34
C GLY A 193 -5.11 7.93 35.57
N ARG A 194 -5.97 8.67 36.28
CA ARG A 194 -7.40 8.37 36.36
C ARG A 194 -8.09 9.00 35.16
N ILE A 195 -8.85 8.21 34.42
CA ILE A 195 -9.62 8.65 33.25
C ILE A 195 -11.07 8.20 33.44
N ARG A 196 -12.05 9.07 33.17
CA ARG A 196 -13.48 8.70 33.20
C ARG A 196 -14.01 8.69 31.77
N VAL A 197 -14.60 7.57 31.36
CA VAL A 197 -15.07 7.34 29.99
C VAL A 197 -16.58 7.19 30.01
N HIS A 198 -17.27 7.89 29.11
CA HIS A 198 -18.70 7.78 28.85
C HIS A 198 -18.92 7.29 27.42
N LEU A 199 -19.63 6.17 27.29
CA LEU A 199 -20.00 5.54 26.03
C LEU A 199 -21.50 5.68 25.82
N SER A 200 -21.92 6.23 24.67
CA SER A 200 -23.34 6.53 24.39
C SER A 200 -23.86 5.82 23.13
N GLY A 201 -25.14 5.45 23.12
CA GLY A 201 -25.78 4.80 21.97
C GLY A 201 -25.41 3.33 21.78
N LEU A 202 -25.09 2.63 22.86
CA LEU A 202 -24.77 1.19 22.87
C LEU A 202 -26.03 0.34 22.70
N LYS A 203 -25.92 -0.80 22.02
CA LYS A 203 -26.96 -1.85 22.07
C LYS A 203 -26.81 -2.66 23.37
N GLU A 204 -27.89 -3.29 23.83
CA GLU A 204 -27.95 -4.04 25.11
C GLU A 204 -26.84 -5.12 25.26
N ARG A 205 -26.38 -5.73 24.16
CA ARG A 205 -25.27 -6.71 24.17
C ARG A 205 -23.89 -6.06 24.17
N GLU A 206 -23.78 -4.82 23.69
CA GLU A 206 -22.51 -4.07 23.59
C GLU A 206 -22.12 -3.51 24.96
N VAL A 207 -23.09 -3.18 25.84
CA VAL A 207 -22.81 -2.68 27.20
C VAL A 207 -21.97 -3.66 28.04
N ALA A 208 -22.32 -4.95 28.01
CA ALA A 208 -21.58 -5.98 28.74
C ALA A 208 -20.16 -6.16 28.17
N LEU A 209 -20.03 -6.14 26.84
CA LEU A 209 -18.75 -6.30 26.16
C LEU A 209 -17.82 -5.10 26.39
N MET A 210 -18.35 -3.87 26.38
CA MET A 210 -17.59 -2.66 26.69
C MET A 210 -17.08 -2.59 28.13
N LYS A 211 -17.83 -3.16 29.08
CA LYS A 211 -17.37 -3.27 30.46
C LYS A 211 -16.17 -4.22 30.57
N ASP A 212 -16.20 -5.34 29.86
CA ASP A 212 -15.12 -6.32 29.85
C ASP A 212 -13.86 -5.75 29.14
N GLU A 213 -14.03 -5.05 28.01
CA GLU A 213 -12.91 -4.40 27.30
C GLU A 213 -12.25 -3.28 28.11
N LEU A 214 -13.03 -2.48 28.84
CA LEU A 214 -12.47 -1.51 29.78
C LEU A 214 -11.66 -2.20 30.89
N GLY A 215 -12.08 -3.40 31.32
CA GLY A 215 -11.35 -4.22 32.29
C GLY A 215 -9.98 -4.71 31.81
N HIS A 216 -9.81 -4.90 30.50
CA HIS A 216 -8.50 -5.24 29.90
C HIS A 216 -7.56 -4.04 29.83
N LEU A 217 -8.11 -2.82 29.83
CA LEU A 217 -7.36 -1.57 29.73
C LEU A 217 -6.92 -1.02 31.08
N GLY A 218 -7.43 -1.52 32.21
CA GLY A 218 -7.04 -1.08 33.55
C GLY A 218 -8.02 -1.50 34.65
N GLU A 219 -7.83 -0.99 35.86
CA GLU A 219 -8.75 -1.26 36.97
C GLU A 219 -9.99 -0.35 36.83
N VAL A 220 -11.14 -0.96 36.57
CA VAL A 220 -12.43 -0.27 36.38
C VAL A 220 -13.14 -0.08 37.72
N TYR A 221 -13.55 1.14 38.02
CA TYR A 221 -14.33 1.48 39.20
C TYR A 221 -15.38 2.56 38.87
N ASP A 222 -16.36 2.79 39.75
CA ASP A 222 -17.44 3.77 39.54
C ASP A 222 -18.19 3.58 38.20
N VAL A 223 -18.68 2.35 37.98
CA VAL A 223 -19.39 1.97 36.74
C VAL A 223 -20.88 2.28 36.88
N GLU A 224 -21.37 3.21 36.07
CA GLU A 224 -22.79 3.48 35.86
C GLU A 224 -23.20 2.97 34.47
N GLN A 225 -24.17 2.05 34.41
CA GLN A 225 -24.63 1.45 33.15
C GLN A 225 -26.14 1.61 33.00
N THR A 226 -26.58 2.00 31.81
CA THR A 226 -27.99 2.01 31.39
C THR A 226 -28.19 0.98 30.26
N THR A 227 -29.39 0.94 29.68
CA THR A 227 -29.68 0.10 28.51
C THR A 227 -28.95 0.52 27.24
N ASP A 228 -28.47 1.77 27.16
CA ASP A 228 -27.88 2.37 25.96
C ASP A 228 -26.62 3.20 26.20
N SER A 229 -26.12 3.27 27.43
CA SER A 229 -24.87 3.95 27.77
C SER A 229 -24.10 3.24 28.89
N LEU A 230 -22.78 3.42 28.89
CA LEU A 230 -21.86 2.93 29.90
C LEU A 230 -20.90 4.05 30.30
N GLU A 231 -20.86 4.39 31.58
CA GLU A 231 -19.90 5.33 32.15
C GLU A 231 -19.07 4.63 33.21
N ALA A 232 -17.74 4.75 33.12
CA ALA A 232 -16.84 4.09 34.05
C ALA A 232 -15.57 4.91 34.26
N SER A 233 -15.01 4.83 35.47
CA SER A 233 -13.69 5.37 35.77
C SER A 233 -12.64 4.28 35.69
N LEU A 234 -11.47 4.61 35.14
CA LEU A 234 -10.38 3.68 34.88
C LEU A 234 -9.09 4.19 35.51
N ILE A 235 -8.41 3.33 36.27
CA ILE A 235 -7.00 3.52 36.65
C ILE A 235 -6.15 2.77 35.63
N THR A 236 -5.43 3.50 34.78
CA THR A 236 -4.64 2.89 33.71
C THR A 236 -3.37 3.67 33.40
N SER A 237 -2.41 2.99 32.78
CA SER A 237 -1.25 3.61 32.13
C SER A 237 -1.51 3.95 30.65
N ALA A 238 -2.64 3.50 30.09
CA ALA A 238 -3.06 3.77 28.72
C ALA A 238 -3.55 5.21 28.55
N THR A 239 -3.27 5.81 27.38
CA THR A 239 -3.74 7.16 27.06
C THR A 239 -5.19 7.16 26.56
N GLU A 240 -5.85 8.32 26.55
CA GLU A 240 -7.21 8.46 25.96
C GLU A 240 -7.24 7.95 24.51
N ASP A 241 -6.19 8.21 23.74
CA ASP A 241 -6.05 7.73 22.35
C ASP A 241 -5.95 6.19 22.26
N ASP A 242 -5.26 5.54 23.20
CA ASP A 242 -5.15 4.08 23.26
C ASP A 242 -6.49 3.43 23.63
N ILE A 243 -7.22 4.03 24.58
CA ILE A 243 -8.55 3.58 24.99
C ILE A 243 -9.53 3.75 23.83
N THR A 244 -9.51 4.88 23.11
CA THR A 244 -10.31 5.08 21.91
C THR A 244 -9.97 4.05 20.85
N ALA A 245 -8.68 3.78 20.59
CA ALA A 245 -8.28 2.79 19.58
C ALA A 245 -8.83 1.39 19.86
N VAL A 246 -8.85 0.96 21.12
CA VAL A 246 -9.37 -0.36 21.52
C VAL A 246 -10.90 -0.41 21.50
N LEU A 247 -11.58 0.64 21.97
CA LEU A 247 -13.05 0.67 21.98
C LEU A 247 -13.64 0.90 20.58
N CYS A 248 -12.89 1.52 19.65
CA CYS A 248 -13.32 1.75 18.27
C CYS A 248 -13.49 0.49 17.41
N PHE A 249 -13.11 -0.68 17.93
CA PHE A 249 -13.40 -1.96 17.30
C PHE A 249 -14.88 -2.36 17.42
N VAL A 250 -15.58 -1.84 18.43
CA VAL A 250 -16.97 -2.22 18.71
C VAL A 250 -17.92 -1.02 18.61
N VAL A 251 -17.45 0.19 18.93
CA VAL A 251 -18.26 1.42 18.90
C VAL A 251 -17.62 2.49 18.01
N GLU A 252 -18.42 3.40 17.47
CA GLU A 252 -17.87 4.49 16.65
C GLU A 252 -17.13 5.51 17.54
N PRO A 253 -16.06 6.19 17.05
CA PRO A 253 -15.31 7.17 17.83
C PRO A 253 -16.17 8.29 18.42
N GLU A 254 -17.26 8.65 17.73
CA GLU A 254 -18.22 9.68 18.14
C GLU A 254 -19.06 9.28 19.37
N GLN A 255 -19.09 7.99 19.70
CA GLN A 255 -19.80 7.43 20.85
C GLN A 255 -18.98 7.47 22.14
N ILE A 256 -17.67 7.76 22.05
CA ILE A 256 -16.72 7.76 23.17
C ILE A 256 -16.47 9.20 23.62
N THR A 257 -16.75 9.51 24.87
CA THR A 257 -16.50 10.83 25.46
C THR A 257 -15.72 10.69 26.76
N PHE A 258 -14.60 11.39 26.89
CA PHE A 258 -13.82 11.45 28.12
C PHE A 258 -14.29 12.61 29.01
N LEU A 259 -14.52 12.32 30.28
CA LEU A 259 -15.00 13.27 31.29
C LEU A 259 -13.85 13.64 32.25
N PRO A 260 -13.72 14.92 32.67
CA PRO A 260 -12.71 15.31 33.63
C PRO A 260 -12.98 14.69 35.00
N VAL A 261 -11.96 14.02 35.56
CA VAL A 261 -12.02 13.43 36.90
C VAL A 261 -12.16 14.54 37.94
N SER A 262 -13.34 14.66 38.53
CA SER A 262 -13.57 15.59 39.64
C SER A 262 -13.21 14.92 40.95
N ASP A 263 -12.28 15.51 41.72
CA ASP A 263 -12.02 15.08 43.09
C ASP A 263 -13.30 15.15 43.93
N PRO A 264 -13.60 14.13 44.75
CA PRO A 264 -14.84 14.10 45.54
C PRO A 264 -14.79 15.17 46.63
N GLN A 265 -15.59 16.23 46.48
CA GLN A 265 -16.12 16.94 47.65
C GLN A 265 -17.28 16.14 48.26
N PRO A 266 -17.47 16.18 49.59
CA PRO A 266 -18.48 15.36 50.26
C PRO A 266 -19.88 15.87 49.90
N THR A 267 -20.66 15.04 49.23
CA THR A 267 -22.07 15.32 48.93
C THR A 267 -22.93 14.96 50.15
N GLU A 268 -23.49 15.97 50.79
CA GLU A 268 -24.68 15.81 51.64
C GLU A 268 -25.86 15.35 50.77
N ALA A 269 -26.60 14.39 51.32
CA ALA A 269 -27.76 13.73 50.76
C ALA A 269 -28.84 14.66 50.18
N LYS A 270 -29.54 14.17 49.13
CA LYS A 270 -31.01 14.03 49.12
C LYS A 270 -31.54 13.34 47.85
N THR A 271 -32.03 12.12 48.08
CA THR A 271 -33.36 11.60 47.73
C THR A 271 -33.93 11.84 46.32
N GLU A 272 -34.08 10.72 45.60
CA GLU A 272 -35.04 10.52 44.52
C GLU A 272 -36.49 10.83 44.96
N GLU A 273 -37.29 11.39 44.08
CA GLU A 273 -38.65 10.86 43.86
C GLU A 273 -39.18 11.23 42.47
N ASN A 274 -39.54 10.17 41.75
CA ASN A 274 -40.31 10.11 40.52
C ASN A 274 -41.61 10.94 40.57
N THR A 275 -42.05 11.44 39.41
CA THR A 275 -43.36 11.06 38.84
C THR A 275 -43.56 11.62 37.44
N THR A 276 -43.73 10.69 36.50
CA THR A 276 -44.23 10.88 35.15
C THR A 276 -45.74 11.11 35.09
N SER A 277 -46.14 11.75 33.99
CA SER A 277 -47.41 11.65 33.25
C SER A 277 -48.64 12.44 33.73
N SER A 278 -49.17 13.27 32.81
CA SER A 278 -50.59 13.24 32.47
C SER A 278 -50.85 13.86 31.08
N ASP A 279 -51.67 13.11 30.35
CA ASP A 279 -52.23 13.28 29.02
C ASP A 279 -53.02 14.56 28.72
N ALA A 280 -53.13 14.79 27.40
CA ALA A 280 -54.28 15.23 26.60
C ALA A 280 -55.13 16.44 27.04
N THR A 281 -55.49 17.30 26.06
CA THR A 281 -56.88 17.41 25.54
C THR A 281 -56.98 18.47 24.42
N THR A 282 -57.61 18.03 23.33
CA THR A 282 -58.34 18.71 22.25
C THR A 282 -58.93 20.09 22.56
N THR A 283 -58.95 21.02 21.59
CA THR A 283 -60.18 21.72 21.12
C THR A 283 -59.96 22.70 19.95
N ASN A 284 -61.02 22.77 19.13
CA ASN A 284 -61.25 23.51 17.88
C ASN A 284 -61.06 25.05 17.91
N THR A 285 -60.94 25.66 16.71
CA THR A 285 -61.74 26.79 16.15
C THR A 285 -61.12 27.16 14.76
N VAL A 286 -61.66 26.83 13.56
CA VAL A 286 -62.89 27.24 12.82
C VAL A 286 -62.64 28.38 11.77
N ILE A 287 -63.01 28.08 10.49
CA ILE A 287 -63.49 28.96 9.37
C ILE A 287 -62.44 29.78 8.57
N ASN A 288 -62.35 29.83 7.22
CA ASN A 288 -63.25 29.48 6.10
C ASN A 288 -62.50 29.43 4.75
N ASN A 289 -63.00 28.60 3.80
CA ASN A 289 -63.21 28.75 2.34
C ASN A 289 -62.18 29.53 1.47
N VAL A 290 -61.86 29.14 0.22
CA VAL A 290 -62.74 28.83 -0.93
C VAL A 290 -62.02 27.91 -1.94
N VAL A 291 -62.83 27.04 -2.55
CA VAL A 291 -62.60 26.04 -3.61
C VAL A 291 -62.44 26.68 -5.00
N SER A 292 -61.58 26.14 -5.87
CA SER A 292 -61.81 25.74 -7.29
C SER A 292 -60.47 25.45 -7.99
N ASP A 293 -60.15 24.19 -8.27
CA ASP A 293 -60.46 23.43 -9.50
C ASP A 293 -59.89 24.07 -10.78
N THR A 294 -58.85 23.46 -11.37
CA THR A 294 -58.97 22.62 -12.57
C THR A 294 -57.62 22.17 -13.13
N VAL A 295 -57.63 20.92 -13.56
CA VAL A 295 -56.63 20.14 -14.28
C VAL A 295 -56.56 20.60 -15.74
N ASP A 296 -55.37 20.73 -16.34
CA ASP A 296 -54.93 19.89 -17.49
C ASP A 296 -53.55 20.28 -18.07
N ILE A 297 -52.81 19.24 -18.45
CA ILE A 297 -51.57 19.16 -19.25
C ILE A 297 -52.09 18.98 -20.71
N PRO A 298 -51.44 19.35 -21.85
CA PRO A 298 -50.05 18.97 -22.12
C PRO A 298 -49.20 19.71 -23.19
N GLN A 299 -47.93 19.25 -23.24
CA GLN A 299 -47.09 18.97 -24.41
C GLN A 299 -46.14 20.04 -25.01
N SER A 300 -44.86 19.69 -24.85
CA SER A 300 -43.70 19.78 -25.75
C SER A 300 -43.85 20.41 -27.13
N ALA A 301 -42.85 21.19 -27.54
CA ALA A 301 -41.92 20.79 -28.61
C ALA A 301 -40.72 21.75 -28.70
N ASN A 302 -39.54 21.13 -28.84
CA ASN A 302 -38.26 21.70 -29.21
C ASN A 302 -38.31 22.47 -30.54
N ALA A 303 -37.42 23.47 -30.70
CA ALA A 303 -36.29 23.38 -31.63
C ALA A 303 -35.66 24.75 -31.93
N ASN A 304 -34.38 24.87 -31.56
CA ASN A 304 -33.26 25.29 -32.38
C ASN A 304 -33.37 26.50 -33.33
N ALA A 305 -32.51 27.46 -32.99
CA ALA A 305 -31.33 27.86 -33.77
C ALA A 305 -31.38 29.13 -34.62
N ASN A 306 -30.21 29.77 -34.60
CA ASN A 306 -29.66 30.77 -35.50
C ASN A 306 -30.24 32.19 -35.38
N ALA A 307 -29.47 33.27 -35.47
CA ALA A 307 -28.03 33.45 -35.56
C ALA A 307 -27.76 34.97 -35.48
N ASN A 308 -26.49 35.30 -35.23
CA ASN A 308 -25.74 36.35 -35.89
C ASN A 308 -25.76 37.81 -35.40
N ASN A 309 -24.53 38.31 -35.46
CA ASN A 309 -24.01 39.67 -35.67
C ASN A 309 -23.96 40.56 -34.42
N ALA A 310 -22.79 40.75 -33.81
CA ALA A 310 -21.61 41.46 -34.35
C ALA A 310 -21.95 42.85 -34.89
N ASN A 311 -21.65 43.91 -34.11
CA ASN A 311 -20.59 44.85 -34.52
C ASN A 311 -20.36 46.00 -33.53
N ASN A 312 -19.08 46.36 -33.49
CA ASN A 312 -18.50 47.69 -33.31
C ASN A 312 -18.36 48.33 -31.92
N ALA A 313 -17.15 48.13 -31.39
CA ALA A 313 -16.05 49.11 -31.43
C ALA A 313 -16.16 50.43 -30.64
N LYS A 314 -15.20 50.53 -29.71
CA LYS A 314 -14.37 51.70 -29.33
C LYS A 314 -15.04 52.86 -28.56
N LYS A 315 -14.65 52.99 -27.28
CA LYS A 315 -13.87 54.16 -26.82
C LYS A 315 -13.17 53.91 -25.47
N LYS A 316 -11.95 54.43 -25.39
CA LYS A 316 -11.02 54.43 -24.24
C LYS A 316 -11.36 55.51 -23.20
N ALA A 317 -10.84 55.25 -21.99
CA ALA A 317 -10.33 56.18 -20.97
C ALA A 317 -11.37 57.03 -20.23
N ASP A 318 -11.25 57.34 -18.94
CA ASP A 318 -10.41 56.95 -17.80
C ASP A 318 -11.12 57.59 -16.58
N LEU A 319 -10.66 57.22 -15.37
CA LEU A 319 -10.78 57.94 -14.09
C LEU A 319 -11.82 57.47 -13.07
N HIS A 320 -11.23 57.10 -11.93
CA HIS A 320 -11.72 56.84 -10.58
C HIS A 320 -13.02 57.54 -10.14
N GLU A 321 -13.87 56.78 -9.45
CA GLU A 321 -14.51 57.26 -8.22
C GLU A 321 -14.69 56.12 -7.20
N VAL A 322 -14.50 56.49 -5.94
CA VAL A 322 -14.31 55.65 -4.76
C VAL A 322 -15.64 55.48 -4.00
N GLY A 323 -15.94 54.25 -3.60
CA GLY A 323 -16.56 53.96 -2.29
C GLY A 323 -18.09 53.95 -2.19
N ARG A 324 -18.67 52.74 -2.10
CA ARG A 324 -19.69 52.34 -1.10
C ARG A 324 -19.86 50.80 -1.09
N PRO A 325 -20.11 50.19 0.09
CA PRO A 325 -19.99 48.74 0.29
C PRO A 325 -21.19 47.97 -0.27
N ALA A 326 -20.92 46.79 -0.84
CA ALA A 326 -21.92 45.82 -1.26
C ALA A 326 -22.57 45.13 -0.03
N PRO A 327 -23.88 44.80 -0.08
CA PRO A 327 -24.56 44.09 0.99
C PRO A 327 -24.12 42.61 1.05
N ARG A 328 -24.02 42.08 2.27
CA ARG A 328 -23.66 40.69 2.60
C ARG A 328 -24.63 39.70 1.94
N PRO A 329 -24.15 38.52 1.49
CA PRO A 329 -25.02 37.45 1.00
C PRO A 329 -25.81 36.83 2.16
N VAL A 330 -27.10 36.63 1.93
CA VAL A 330 -28.06 36.05 2.88
C VAL A 330 -27.80 34.55 2.99
N ALA A 331 -27.91 34.06 4.22
CA ALA A 331 -27.66 32.69 4.66
C ALA A 331 -28.41 31.63 3.83
N GLY A 332 -27.72 30.50 3.65
CA GLY A 332 -28.10 29.40 2.79
C GLY A 332 -29.35 28.65 3.24
N SER A 333 -30.08 28.16 2.23
CA SER A 333 -31.09 27.13 2.37
C SER A 333 -30.44 25.81 2.83
N PRO A 334 -31.13 24.96 3.61
CA PRO A 334 -30.57 23.69 4.06
C PRO A 334 -30.34 22.79 2.86
N ARG A 335 -29.09 22.40 2.59
CA ARG A 335 -28.78 21.34 1.64
C ARG A 335 -29.33 20.03 2.22
N GLN A 336 -30.27 19.41 1.51
CA GLN A 336 -30.64 18.01 1.74
C GLN A 336 -29.35 17.17 1.68
N ARG A 337 -29.03 16.48 2.78
CA ARG A 337 -28.05 15.39 2.77
C ARG A 337 -28.62 14.30 1.89
N VAL A 338 -28.06 14.14 0.69
CA VAL A 338 -28.26 12.92 -0.10
C VAL A 338 -27.43 11.85 0.59
N GLU A 339 -28.08 10.92 1.26
CA GLU A 339 -27.43 9.73 1.78
C GLU A 339 -26.86 8.94 0.59
N SER A 340 -25.55 8.97 0.42
CA SER A 340 -24.85 8.13 -0.54
C SER A 340 -24.85 6.71 0.00
N SER A 341 -25.82 5.91 -0.45
CA SER A 341 -25.83 4.46 -0.27
C SER A 341 -24.54 3.88 -0.87
N SER A 342 -23.59 3.48 -0.02
CA SER A 342 -22.36 2.80 -0.42
C SER A 342 -22.53 1.28 -0.32
N ILE A 343 -22.12 0.54 -1.35
CA ILE A 343 -22.13 -0.93 -1.36
C ILE A 343 -20.68 -1.41 -1.27
N ARG A 344 -20.37 -2.22 -0.26
CA ARG A 344 -19.06 -2.89 -0.17
C ARG A 344 -19.05 -4.11 -1.08
N VAL A 345 -18.04 -4.20 -1.93
CA VAL A 345 -17.84 -5.30 -2.89
C VAL A 345 -16.43 -5.84 -2.71
N ALA A 346 -16.30 -7.17 -2.75
CA ALA A 346 -15.00 -7.83 -2.67
C ALA A 346 -14.12 -7.47 -3.89
N VAL A 347 -12.81 -7.30 -3.68
CA VAL A 347 -11.86 -6.80 -4.70
C VAL A 347 -11.82 -7.72 -5.91
N GLU A 348 -11.91 -9.03 -5.69
CA GLU A 348 -11.82 -10.08 -6.70
C GLU A 348 -12.96 -9.95 -7.72
N LYS A 349 -14.15 -9.49 -7.30
CA LYS A 349 -15.29 -9.29 -8.20
C LYS A 349 -15.06 -8.11 -9.13
N VAL A 350 -14.44 -7.04 -8.63
CA VAL A 350 -14.09 -5.87 -9.44
C VAL A 350 -12.99 -6.23 -10.43
N ASP A 351 -11.98 -6.99 -9.99
CA ASP A 351 -10.90 -7.47 -10.85
C ASP A 351 -11.40 -8.46 -11.93
N GLN A 352 -12.36 -9.33 -11.61
CA GLN A 352 -13.03 -10.17 -12.61
C GLN A 352 -13.80 -9.34 -13.64
N LEU A 353 -14.52 -8.30 -13.20
CA LEU A 353 -15.27 -7.43 -14.09
C LEU A 353 -14.34 -6.67 -15.04
N ILE A 354 -13.19 -6.25 -14.53
CA ILE A 354 -12.08 -5.69 -15.29
C ILE A 354 -11.55 -6.67 -16.35
N ASN A 355 -11.31 -7.93 -15.98
CA ASN A 355 -10.84 -8.95 -16.90
C ASN A 355 -11.86 -9.19 -18.03
N LEU A 356 -13.15 -9.24 -17.69
CA LEU A 356 -14.24 -9.37 -18.66
C LEU A 356 -14.32 -8.16 -19.61
N VAL A 357 -14.14 -6.94 -19.10
CA VAL A 357 -14.06 -5.74 -19.95
C VAL A 357 -12.82 -5.81 -20.85
N GLY A 358 -11.68 -6.29 -20.35
CA GLY A 358 -10.48 -6.54 -21.15
C GLY A 358 -10.74 -7.54 -22.28
N GLU A 359 -11.39 -8.66 -21.99
CA GLU A 359 -11.80 -9.66 -22.98
C GLU A 359 -12.82 -9.11 -23.98
N LEU A 360 -13.74 -8.25 -23.54
CA LEU A 360 -14.67 -7.55 -24.41
C LEU A 360 -13.93 -6.62 -25.39
N VAL A 361 -12.97 -5.83 -24.91
CA VAL A 361 -12.15 -4.95 -25.75
C VAL A 361 -11.33 -5.75 -26.76
N ILE A 362 -10.78 -6.90 -26.34
CA ILE A 362 -10.09 -7.83 -27.24
C ILE A 362 -11.07 -8.35 -28.32
N THR A 363 -12.23 -8.89 -27.92
CA THR A 363 -13.26 -9.43 -28.82
C THR A 363 -13.76 -8.37 -29.81
N GLN A 364 -13.95 -7.15 -29.34
CA GLN A 364 -14.35 -6.01 -30.15
C GLN A 364 -13.26 -5.62 -31.15
N SER A 365 -11.99 -5.66 -30.75
CA SER A 365 -10.85 -5.43 -31.64
C SER A 365 -10.77 -6.52 -32.72
N MET A 366 -11.05 -7.79 -32.36
CA MET A 366 -11.16 -8.89 -33.32
C MET A 366 -12.22 -8.61 -34.38
N LEU A 367 -13.41 -8.21 -33.92
CA LEU A 367 -14.54 -7.95 -34.79
C LEU A 367 -14.28 -6.74 -35.70
N ALA A 368 -13.66 -5.68 -35.19
CA ALA A 368 -13.26 -4.51 -35.96
C ALA A 368 -12.28 -4.89 -37.09
N GLN A 369 -11.26 -5.68 -36.79
CA GLN A 369 -10.28 -6.14 -37.78
C GLN A 369 -10.92 -6.97 -38.89
N HIS A 370 -11.87 -7.85 -38.56
CA HIS A 370 -12.64 -8.59 -39.57
C HIS A 370 -13.54 -7.67 -40.40
N CYS A 371 -14.05 -6.60 -39.81
CA CYS A 371 -14.85 -5.60 -40.53
C CYS A 371 -13.99 -4.72 -41.46
N ASP A 372 -12.73 -4.46 -41.12
CA ASP A 372 -11.82 -3.68 -41.97
C ASP A 372 -11.48 -4.40 -43.29
N ALA A 373 -11.59 -5.73 -43.33
CA ALA A 373 -11.44 -6.52 -44.55
C ALA A 373 -12.69 -6.45 -45.48
N LEU A 374 -13.80 -5.90 -45.00
CA LEU A 374 -15.04 -5.76 -45.77
C LEU A 374 -15.02 -4.49 -46.62
N GLU A 375 -15.71 -4.53 -47.77
CA GLU A 375 -15.79 -3.38 -48.68
C GLU A 375 -16.65 -2.25 -48.05
N PRO A 376 -16.07 -1.06 -47.75
CA PRO A 376 -16.74 -0.06 -46.90
C PRO A 376 -18.06 0.47 -47.48
N THR A 377 -18.12 0.58 -48.81
CA THR A 377 -19.30 1.08 -49.55
C THR A 377 -20.49 0.12 -49.51
N LYS A 378 -20.27 -1.18 -49.27
CA LYS A 378 -21.35 -2.18 -49.18
C LYS A 378 -21.81 -2.45 -47.76
N HIS A 379 -20.99 -2.12 -46.75
CA HIS A 379 -21.20 -2.49 -45.36
C HIS A 379 -21.22 -1.29 -44.40
N SER A 380 -21.65 -0.11 -44.87
CA SER A 380 -21.64 1.13 -44.08
C SER A 380 -22.42 1.04 -42.76
N GLU A 381 -23.55 0.32 -42.74
CA GLU A 381 -24.35 0.12 -41.51
C GLU A 381 -23.59 -0.72 -40.47
N LEU A 382 -22.91 -1.79 -40.89
CA LEU A 382 -22.09 -2.62 -40.02
C LEU A 382 -20.93 -1.82 -39.42
N LEU A 383 -20.23 -1.02 -40.23
CA LEU A 383 -19.15 -0.15 -39.78
C LEU A 383 -19.65 0.90 -38.77
N SER A 384 -20.85 1.45 -38.98
CA SER A 384 -21.47 2.36 -38.00
C SER A 384 -21.80 1.65 -36.68
N CYS A 385 -22.34 0.43 -36.74
CA CYS A 385 -22.59 -0.39 -35.55
C CYS A 385 -21.29 -0.71 -34.80
N MET A 386 -20.20 -1.00 -35.51
CA MET A 386 -18.87 -1.21 -34.90
C MET A 386 -18.33 0.03 -34.21
N ALA A 387 -18.43 1.20 -34.84
CA ALA A 387 -18.04 2.46 -34.21
C ALA A 387 -18.90 2.81 -32.99
N GLN A 388 -20.15 2.35 -32.94
CA GLN A 388 -21.02 2.52 -31.78
C GLN A 388 -20.67 1.52 -30.66
N LEU A 389 -20.40 0.26 -30.99
CA LEU A 389 -19.92 -0.75 -30.04
C LEU A 389 -18.60 -0.30 -29.39
N GLN A 390 -17.68 0.27 -30.17
CA GLN A 390 -16.42 0.81 -29.66
C GLN A 390 -16.60 1.95 -28.66
N ARG A 391 -17.53 2.87 -28.95
CA ARG A 391 -17.87 3.96 -28.01
C ARG A 391 -18.48 3.42 -26.72
N ASN A 392 -19.50 2.56 -26.83
CA ASN A 392 -20.15 1.98 -25.66
C ASN A 392 -19.19 1.13 -24.81
N SER A 393 -18.27 0.40 -25.44
CA SER A 393 -17.26 -0.39 -24.72
C SER A 393 -16.27 0.52 -23.98
N ARG A 394 -15.91 1.68 -24.54
CA ARG A 394 -15.07 2.67 -23.88
C ARG A 394 -15.79 3.31 -22.69
N ASP A 395 -17.05 3.69 -22.85
CA ASP A 395 -17.86 4.26 -21.77
C ASP A 395 -18.06 3.25 -20.63
N LEU A 396 -18.27 1.97 -20.98
CA LEU A 396 -18.34 0.88 -20.00
C LEU A 396 -17.01 0.70 -19.28
N GLN A 397 -15.89 0.73 -20.01
CA GLN A 397 -14.57 0.63 -19.41
C GLN A 397 -14.32 1.77 -18.42
N GLU A 398 -14.60 3.02 -18.80
CA GLU A 398 -14.45 4.18 -17.92
C GLU A 398 -15.34 4.08 -16.67
N SER A 399 -16.58 3.61 -16.83
CA SER A 399 -17.51 3.37 -15.72
C SER A 399 -17.06 2.25 -14.79
N VAL A 400 -16.39 1.21 -15.32
CA VAL A 400 -15.85 0.12 -14.50
C VAL A 400 -14.60 0.56 -13.76
N MET A 401 -13.76 1.38 -14.40
CA MET A 401 -12.61 1.98 -13.74
C MET A 401 -13.04 2.87 -12.58
N SER A 402 -14.08 3.71 -12.76
CA SER A 402 -14.56 4.61 -11.70
C SER A 402 -15.06 3.87 -10.44
N ILE A 403 -15.56 2.63 -10.58
CA ILE A 403 -15.95 1.79 -9.43
C ILE A 403 -14.73 1.41 -8.57
N ARG A 404 -13.53 1.30 -9.15
CA ARG A 404 -12.28 0.94 -8.46
C ARG A 404 -11.52 2.15 -7.91
N MET A 405 -11.91 3.36 -8.33
CA MET A 405 -11.24 4.59 -7.92
C MET A 405 -11.49 4.87 -6.44
N MET A 406 -10.42 5.24 -5.76
CA MET A 406 -10.40 5.58 -4.34
C MET A 406 -9.73 6.95 -4.18
N PRO A 407 -10.22 7.82 -3.28
CA PRO A 407 -9.58 9.11 -2.99
C PRO A 407 -8.10 8.98 -2.55
N MET A 408 -7.26 9.93 -2.95
CA MET A 408 -5.87 10.03 -2.48
C MET A 408 -5.76 10.33 -0.98
N GLU A 409 -6.85 10.77 -0.35
CA GLU A 409 -6.95 10.98 1.10
C GLU A 409 -6.55 9.74 1.92
N TYR A 410 -6.83 8.53 1.43
CA TYR A 410 -6.39 7.28 2.07
C TYR A 410 -4.87 7.15 2.18
N VAL A 411 -4.14 7.74 1.24
CA VAL A 411 -2.68 7.80 1.24
C VAL A 411 -2.21 9.02 2.05
N PHE A 412 -2.75 10.20 1.75
CA PHE A 412 -2.31 11.47 2.33
C PHE A 412 -2.57 11.60 3.83
N SER A 413 -3.63 10.97 4.37
CA SER A 413 -3.97 11.00 5.81
C SER A 413 -2.88 10.45 6.73
N ARG A 414 -1.97 9.61 6.21
CA ARG A 414 -0.87 9.00 6.98
C ARG A 414 0.35 9.90 7.14
N TYR A 415 0.54 10.85 6.21
CA TYR A 415 1.76 11.67 6.14
C TYR A 415 1.89 12.74 7.22
N PRO A 416 0.82 13.39 7.74
CA PRO A 416 0.96 14.36 8.82
C PRO A 416 1.71 13.83 10.04
N ARG A 417 1.40 12.60 10.48
CA ARG A 417 2.07 11.96 11.61
C ARG A 417 3.52 11.61 11.28
N LEU A 418 3.75 10.93 10.15
CA LEU A 418 5.09 10.57 9.68
C LEU A 418 6.03 11.79 9.56
N VAL A 419 5.54 12.87 8.96
CA VAL A 419 6.31 14.11 8.78
C VAL A 419 6.64 14.75 10.13
N ARG A 420 5.69 14.77 11.07
CA ARG A 420 5.90 15.33 12.41
C ARG A 420 6.94 14.54 13.21
N ASP A 421 6.86 13.22 13.20
CA ASP A 421 7.77 12.33 13.92
C ASP A 421 9.19 12.42 13.36
N LEU A 422 9.33 12.38 12.03
CA LEU A 422 10.63 12.44 11.38
C LEU A 422 11.26 13.85 11.49
N ALA A 423 10.46 14.91 11.36
CA ALA A 423 10.93 16.28 11.57
C ALA A 423 11.43 16.48 13.01
N GLY A 424 10.74 15.90 14.00
CA GLY A 424 11.17 15.87 15.40
C GLY A 424 12.51 15.16 15.58
N LYS A 425 12.66 13.94 15.03
CA LYS A 425 13.90 13.16 15.11
C LYS A 425 15.11 13.87 14.48
N LEU A 426 14.88 14.64 13.42
CA LEU A 426 15.92 15.37 12.69
C LEU A 426 16.15 16.81 13.19
N ASN A 427 15.43 17.25 14.22
CA ASN A 427 15.44 18.63 14.73
C ASN A 427 15.15 19.67 13.63
N LYS A 428 14.16 19.39 12.78
CA LYS A 428 13.70 20.30 11.70
C LYS A 428 12.29 20.79 12.00
N LYS A 429 11.99 22.04 11.62
CA LYS A 429 10.64 22.60 11.67
C LYS A 429 10.04 22.53 10.28
N VAL A 430 8.98 21.74 10.11
CA VAL A 430 8.35 21.50 8.80
C VAL A 430 6.84 21.62 8.91
N GLU A 431 6.24 22.28 7.92
CA GLU A 431 4.80 22.34 7.68
C GLU A 431 4.47 21.50 6.45
N LEU A 432 3.43 20.66 6.56
CA LEU A 432 2.96 19.80 5.47
C LEU A 432 1.70 20.39 4.85
N THR A 433 1.73 20.64 3.54
CA THR A 433 0.57 21.08 2.75
C THR A 433 0.07 19.94 1.88
N LEU A 434 -1.22 19.60 1.96
CA LEU A 434 -1.86 18.57 1.14
C LEU A 434 -2.80 19.24 0.13
N ILE A 435 -2.61 18.97 -1.16
CA ILE A 435 -3.44 19.51 -2.25
C ILE A 435 -4.01 18.35 -3.06
N GLY A 436 -5.31 18.38 -3.30
CA GLY A 436 -5.96 17.35 -4.13
C GLY A 436 -6.18 16.01 -3.43
N SER A 437 -6.38 15.99 -2.10
CA SER A 437 -6.73 14.76 -1.35
C SER A 437 -7.98 14.06 -1.90
N SER A 438 -8.91 14.80 -2.51
CA SER A 438 -10.12 14.25 -3.14
C SER A 438 -9.91 13.72 -4.56
N THR A 439 -8.69 13.78 -5.10
CA THR A 439 -8.41 13.17 -6.41
C THR A 439 -8.50 11.67 -6.30
N GLU A 440 -9.17 11.03 -7.26
CA GLU A 440 -9.40 9.60 -7.21
C GLU A 440 -8.32 8.86 -8.01
N LEU A 441 -7.77 7.78 -7.45
CA LEU A 441 -6.75 6.90 -8.03
C LEU A 441 -7.18 5.44 -7.85
N ASP A 442 -6.76 4.57 -8.76
CA ASP A 442 -7.01 3.12 -8.66
C ASP A 442 -6.50 2.53 -7.33
N LYS A 443 -7.29 1.70 -6.66
CA LYS A 443 -6.90 1.05 -5.39
C LYS A 443 -5.54 0.32 -5.46
N SER A 444 -5.26 -0.40 -6.54
CA SER A 444 -3.98 -1.13 -6.70
C SER A 444 -2.79 -0.19 -6.93
N LEU A 445 -3.03 1.01 -7.47
CA LEU A 445 -2.01 2.05 -7.57
C LEU A 445 -1.82 2.75 -6.22
N ILE A 446 -2.88 2.95 -5.43
CA ILE A 446 -2.80 3.46 -4.06
C ILE A 446 -1.92 2.58 -3.19
N GLU A 447 -2.10 1.26 -3.21
CA GLU A 447 -1.31 0.35 -2.38
C GLU A 447 0.17 0.37 -2.79
N ARG A 448 0.46 0.43 -4.10
CA ARG A 448 1.82 0.43 -4.64
C ARG A 448 2.54 1.78 -4.57
N ILE A 449 1.82 2.91 -4.51
CA ILE A 449 2.43 4.25 -4.45
C ILE A 449 2.88 4.66 -3.04
N ILE A 450 2.37 3.99 -2.00
CA ILE A 450 2.69 4.31 -0.59
C ILE A 450 4.20 4.26 -0.35
N ASP A 451 4.88 3.19 -0.74
CA ASP A 451 6.32 3.03 -0.47
C ASP A 451 7.19 4.04 -1.25
N PRO A 452 7.02 4.22 -2.58
CA PRO A 452 7.70 5.28 -3.33
C PRO A 452 7.50 6.66 -2.71
N LEU A 453 6.26 7.03 -2.39
CA LEU A 453 5.93 8.36 -1.88
C LEU A 453 6.49 8.58 -0.47
N THR A 454 6.45 7.55 0.38
CA THR A 454 7.08 7.56 1.72
C THR A 454 8.57 7.84 1.63
N HIS A 455 9.24 7.21 0.67
CA HIS A 455 10.66 7.43 0.47
C HIS A 455 10.96 8.84 -0.06
N LEU A 456 10.17 9.36 -1.00
CA LEU A 456 10.35 10.74 -1.48
C LEU A 456 10.14 11.78 -0.35
N VAL A 457 9.11 11.60 0.48
CA VAL A 457 8.86 12.46 1.65
C VAL A 457 10.02 12.39 2.63
N ARG A 458 10.53 11.19 2.93
CA ARG A 458 11.70 11.00 3.77
C ARG A 458 12.92 11.75 3.21
N ASN A 459 13.19 11.64 1.91
CA ASN A 459 14.33 12.32 1.28
C ASN A 459 14.21 13.85 1.33
N SER A 460 13.01 14.37 1.12
CA SER A 460 12.74 15.80 1.32
C SER A 460 12.98 16.21 2.78
N LEU A 461 12.66 15.37 3.76
CA LEU A 461 12.88 15.67 5.18
C LEU A 461 14.35 15.48 5.62
N ASP A 462 15.04 14.44 5.17
CA ASP A 462 16.42 14.12 5.55
C ASP A 462 17.45 15.02 4.85
N HIS A 463 17.34 15.15 3.53
CA HIS A 463 18.34 15.80 2.69
C HIS A 463 17.86 17.11 2.06
N GLY A 464 16.56 17.25 1.77
CA GLY A 464 16.00 18.45 1.16
C GLY A 464 15.95 19.64 2.13
N ILE A 465 15.13 19.53 3.18
CA ILE A 465 14.87 20.60 4.13
C ILE A 465 16.04 20.74 5.11
N GLU A 466 16.54 21.96 5.26
CA GLU A 466 17.66 22.28 6.14
C GLU A 466 17.21 22.55 7.58
N ILE A 467 18.13 22.46 8.54
CA ILE A 467 17.85 22.85 9.94
C ILE A 467 17.49 24.35 10.05
N PRO A 468 16.69 24.75 11.05
CA PRO A 468 16.21 26.12 11.21
C PRO A 468 17.30 27.21 11.13
N GLU A 469 18.44 26.96 11.78
CA GLU A 469 19.59 27.89 11.80
C GLU A 469 20.16 28.13 10.40
N LYS A 470 20.30 27.05 9.63
CA LYS A 470 20.86 27.08 8.27
C LYS A 470 19.89 27.71 7.28
N ARG A 471 18.58 27.53 7.48
CA ARG A 471 17.52 28.20 6.71
C ARG A 471 17.54 29.72 6.93
N LEU A 472 17.62 30.16 8.18
CA LEU A 472 17.73 31.58 8.52
C LEU A 472 19.01 32.20 7.94
N ALA A 473 20.13 31.49 8.00
CA ALA A 473 21.39 31.94 7.38
C ALA A 473 21.29 32.08 5.85
N ALA A 474 20.48 31.24 5.19
CA ALA A 474 20.19 31.32 3.77
C ALA A 474 19.09 32.35 3.40
N GLY A 475 18.52 33.06 4.38
CA GLY A 475 17.45 34.05 4.17
C GLY A 475 16.07 33.45 3.93
N LYS A 476 15.86 32.19 4.32
CA LYS A 476 14.58 31.47 4.19
C LYS A 476 13.77 31.52 5.50
N PRO A 477 12.45 31.26 5.43
CA PRO A 477 11.64 31.05 6.63
C PRO A 477 12.20 29.93 7.50
N GLU A 478 12.10 30.09 8.82
CA GLU A 478 12.58 29.10 9.80
C GLU A 478 11.91 27.74 9.59
N THR A 479 10.60 27.74 9.36
CA THR A 479 9.80 26.55 9.02
C THR A 479 9.96 26.23 7.54
N GLY A 480 10.33 24.99 7.22
CA GLY A 480 10.31 24.46 5.86
C GLY A 480 8.92 24.05 5.43
N ASN A 481 8.63 24.11 4.14
CA ASN A 481 7.36 23.67 3.58
C ASN A 481 7.58 22.42 2.72
N LEU A 482 6.78 21.39 2.99
CA LEU A 482 6.66 20.19 2.18
C LEU A 482 5.23 20.14 1.65
N THR A 483 5.06 20.13 0.33
CA THR A 483 3.75 20.02 -0.32
C THR A 483 3.62 18.67 -1.01
N LEU A 484 2.54 17.95 -0.73
CA LEU A 484 2.08 16.81 -1.51
C LEU A 484 0.86 17.24 -2.31
N ALA A 485 0.95 17.17 -3.63
CA ALA A 485 -0.15 17.52 -4.52
C ALA A 485 -0.53 16.34 -5.40
N ALA A 486 -1.81 16.17 -5.68
CA ALA A 486 -2.31 15.22 -6.66
C ALA A 486 -3.35 15.90 -7.56
N GLU A 487 -3.22 15.74 -8.88
CA GLU A 487 -4.12 16.33 -9.87
C GLU A 487 -4.32 15.37 -11.06
N HIS A 488 -5.50 15.43 -11.68
CA HIS A 488 -5.77 14.72 -12.94
C HIS A 488 -5.27 15.56 -14.13
N GLN A 489 -4.36 15.01 -14.92
CA GLN A 489 -3.76 15.68 -16.07
C GLN A 489 -3.77 14.75 -17.31
N GLY A 490 -4.64 15.04 -18.27
CA GLY A 490 -4.61 14.43 -19.60
C GLY A 490 -4.75 12.90 -19.61
N GLY A 491 -5.61 12.34 -18.76
CA GLY A 491 -5.78 10.88 -18.62
C GLY A 491 -4.72 10.19 -17.74
N ASN A 492 -3.86 10.97 -17.09
CA ASN A 492 -2.93 10.50 -16.07
C ASN A 492 -3.23 11.19 -14.74
N ILE A 493 -2.76 10.61 -13.65
CA ILE A 493 -2.69 11.24 -12.33
C ILE A 493 -1.27 11.75 -12.16
N CYS A 494 -1.13 13.06 -11.95
CA CYS A 494 0.11 13.71 -11.60
C CYS A 494 0.17 13.84 -10.08
N ILE A 495 1.15 13.21 -9.45
CA ILE A 495 1.45 13.34 -8.03
C ILE A 495 2.76 14.12 -7.90
N GLU A 496 2.75 15.24 -7.20
CA GLU A 496 3.92 16.09 -6.99
C GLU A 496 4.34 16.07 -5.52
N VAL A 497 5.64 15.90 -5.29
CA VAL A 497 6.31 16.11 -4.00
C VAL A 497 7.20 17.34 -4.15
N ILE A 498 6.89 18.40 -3.41
CA ILE A 498 7.55 19.70 -3.52
C ILE A 498 8.14 20.08 -2.16
N ASP A 499 9.44 20.32 -2.11
CA ASP A 499 10.10 20.91 -0.95
C ASP A 499 10.70 22.28 -1.28
N ASP A 500 10.80 23.14 -0.27
CA ASP A 500 11.50 24.44 -0.34
C ASP A 500 12.95 24.37 0.19
N GLY A 501 13.53 23.17 0.11
CA GLY A 501 14.82 22.82 0.69
C GLY A 501 16.03 23.42 -0.03
N ALA A 502 17.21 22.88 0.25
CA ALA A 502 18.45 23.30 -0.39
C ALA A 502 18.48 22.99 -1.91
N GLY A 503 17.59 22.12 -2.40
CA GLY A 503 17.68 21.57 -3.74
C GLY A 503 18.82 20.56 -3.87
N LEU A 504 18.95 19.98 -5.06
CA LEU A 504 20.02 19.04 -5.37
C LEU A 504 21.30 19.78 -5.75
N ASN A 505 22.45 19.36 -5.22
CA ASN A 505 23.75 19.95 -5.57
C ASN A 505 24.27 19.34 -6.88
N ARG A 506 24.27 20.13 -7.94
CA ARG A 506 24.63 19.69 -9.29
C ARG A 506 26.08 19.22 -9.37
N GLU A 507 27.01 19.97 -8.78
CA GLU A 507 28.45 19.67 -8.84
C GLU A 507 28.78 18.34 -8.16
N LYS A 508 28.18 18.07 -6.99
CA LYS A 508 28.37 16.81 -6.26
C LYS A 508 27.82 15.60 -7.03
N ILE A 509 26.66 15.75 -7.67
CA ILE A 509 26.06 14.67 -8.48
C ILE A 509 26.96 14.36 -9.68
N LEU A 510 27.44 15.39 -10.38
CA LEU A 510 28.34 15.22 -11.52
C LEU A 510 29.68 14.58 -11.11
N ALA A 511 30.28 15.04 -10.01
CA ALA A 511 31.52 14.46 -9.50
C ALA A 511 31.35 12.98 -9.10
N LYS A 512 30.22 12.63 -8.49
CA LYS A 512 29.91 11.23 -8.11
C LYS A 512 29.61 10.35 -9.34
N ALA A 513 28.93 10.90 -10.35
CA ALA A 513 28.72 10.18 -11.61
C ALA A 513 30.04 9.88 -12.32
N GLN A 514 30.96 10.85 -12.35
CA GLN A 514 32.29 10.66 -12.92
C GLN A 514 33.11 9.61 -12.15
N SER A 515 33.06 9.61 -10.80
CA SER A 515 33.79 8.60 -10.01
C SER A 515 33.26 7.19 -10.18
N GLN A 516 31.97 7.03 -10.51
CA GLN A 516 31.35 5.75 -10.84
C GLN A 516 31.52 5.35 -12.32
N GLY A 517 32.28 6.12 -13.12
CA GLY A 517 32.56 5.82 -14.52
C GLY A 517 31.40 6.12 -15.49
N LEU A 518 30.38 6.87 -15.07
CA LEU A 518 29.33 7.33 -15.96
C LEU A 518 29.88 8.44 -16.86
N THR A 519 29.69 8.31 -18.18
CA THR A 519 30.12 9.32 -19.14
C THR A 519 29.19 10.54 -19.06
N VAL A 520 29.70 11.65 -18.53
CA VAL A 520 28.94 12.89 -18.42
C VAL A 520 29.43 13.91 -19.44
N SER A 521 28.51 14.46 -20.23
CA SER A 521 28.77 15.55 -21.16
C SER A 521 28.82 16.90 -20.42
N GLU A 522 29.64 17.85 -20.88
CA GLU A 522 29.74 19.19 -20.27
C GLU A 522 28.43 20.00 -20.37
N ASN A 523 27.57 19.68 -21.34
CA ASN A 523 26.30 20.40 -21.62
C ASN A 523 25.03 19.69 -21.11
N ILE A 524 25.15 18.78 -20.13
CA ILE A 524 24.01 18.02 -19.59
C ILE A 524 22.96 18.94 -18.94
N SER A 525 21.67 18.76 -19.25
CA SER A 525 20.58 19.56 -18.67
C SER A 525 20.38 19.26 -17.18
N ASN A 526 19.69 20.14 -16.43
CA ASN A 526 19.39 19.86 -15.01
C ASN A 526 18.51 18.62 -14.83
N GLU A 527 17.57 18.38 -15.75
CA GLU A 527 16.71 17.20 -15.73
C GLU A 527 17.52 15.92 -15.94
N GLU A 528 18.44 15.90 -16.91
CA GLU A 528 19.33 14.75 -17.13
C GLU A 528 20.28 14.51 -15.95
N VAL A 529 20.76 15.57 -15.28
CA VAL A 529 21.54 15.43 -14.05
C VAL A 529 20.71 14.81 -12.93
N ALA A 530 19.45 15.25 -12.77
CA ALA A 530 18.56 14.68 -11.76
C ALA A 530 18.29 13.20 -12.03
N MET A 531 18.21 12.78 -13.29
CA MET A 531 18.01 11.38 -13.67
C MET A 531 19.18 10.47 -13.28
N LEU A 532 20.39 11.01 -13.08
CA LEU A 532 21.53 10.23 -12.60
C LEU A 532 21.35 9.73 -11.16
N ILE A 533 20.49 10.38 -10.37
CA ILE A 533 20.18 9.97 -8.98
C ILE A 533 19.53 8.58 -8.96
N PHE A 534 18.86 8.19 -10.04
CA PHE A 534 18.24 6.88 -10.18
C PHE A 534 19.17 5.79 -10.71
N ALA A 535 20.45 6.07 -10.91
CA ALA A 535 21.39 5.05 -11.32
C ALA A 535 21.61 4.03 -10.18
N PRO A 536 21.75 2.72 -10.49
CA PRO A 536 21.98 1.70 -9.46
C PRO A 536 23.22 2.02 -8.63
N GLY A 537 23.11 1.97 -7.30
CA GLY A 537 24.22 2.30 -6.40
C GLY A 537 24.58 3.79 -6.35
N PHE A 538 23.73 4.68 -6.91
CA PHE A 538 23.88 6.12 -6.80
C PHE A 538 23.21 6.63 -5.52
N SER A 539 23.91 6.51 -4.39
CA SER A 539 23.54 7.21 -3.15
C SER A 539 24.59 8.26 -2.86
N THR A 540 24.22 9.50 -2.56
CA THR A 540 25.16 10.57 -2.23
C THR A 540 25.69 10.50 -0.79
N ALA A 541 25.14 9.62 0.05
CA ALA A 541 25.58 9.46 1.44
C ALA A 541 26.95 8.79 1.54
N GLU A 542 27.83 9.34 2.38
CA GLU A 542 29.15 8.75 2.73
C GLU A 542 29.04 7.72 3.87
N VAL A 543 27.92 7.70 4.60
CA VAL A 543 27.63 6.79 5.71
C VAL A 543 26.22 6.22 5.50
N VAL A 544 26.09 4.90 5.58
CA VAL A 544 24.79 4.22 5.66
C VAL A 544 24.21 4.55 7.03
N THR A 545 23.18 5.39 7.09
CA THR A 545 22.47 5.67 8.35
C THR A 545 21.54 4.51 8.68
N ASP A 546 21.41 4.18 9.97
CA ASP A 546 20.59 3.06 10.49
C ASP A 546 19.10 3.14 10.09
N VAL A 547 18.64 4.29 9.60
CA VAL A 547 17.26 4.52 9.14
C VAL A 547 17.04 4.04 7.69
N SER A 548 18.11 3.60 6.99
CA SER A 548 18.09 3.16 5.58
C SER A 548 18.20 1.62 5.43
N GLY A 549 18.00 0.86 6.51
CA GLY A 549 18.25 -0.59 6.61
C GLY A 549 17.40 -1.53 5.74
N ARG A 550 16.57 -1.03 4.81
CA ARG A 550 15.83 -1.88 3.84
C ARG A 550 16.42 -1.86 2.42
N GLY A 551 17.55 -1.19 2.18
CA GLY A 551 18.21 -1.20 0.87
C GLY A 551 17.41 -0.52 -0.24
N VAL A 552 16.46 0.35 0.10
CA VAL A 552 15.63 1.05 -0.89
C VAL A 552 16.37 2.30 -1.34
N GLY A 553 17.07 2.21 -2.46
CA GLY A 553 17.66 3.38 -3.14
C GLY A 553 16.62 4.13 -3.98
N MET A 554 17.02 5.26 -4.57
CA MET A 554 16.18 5.97 -5.54
C MET A 554 15.92 5.12 -6.79
N ASP A 555 16.82 4.21 -7.12
CA ASP A 555 16.63 3.19 -8.16
C ASP A 555 15.40 2.30 -7.92
N VAL A 556 15.14 1.89 -6.68
CA VAL A 556 13.94 1.13 -6.31
C VAL A 556 12.68 1.96 -6.49
N VAL A 557 12.71 3.24 -6.10
CA VAL A 557 11.56 4.16 -6.31
C VAL A 557 11.23 4.29 -7.79
N LYS A 558 12.24 4.50 -8.64
CA LYS A 558 12.04 4.57 -10.09
C LYS A 558 11.48 3.27 -10.64
N ARG A 559 12.02 2.12 -10.21
CA ARG A 559 11.55 0.81 -10.65
C ARG A 559 10.08 0.58 -10.25
N ASN A 560 9.72 0.84 -9.00
CA ASN A 560 8.34 0.69 -8.53
C ASN A 560 7.37 1.56 -9.34
N ILE A 561 7.76 2.80 -9.67
CA ILE A 561 6.95 3.69 -10.52
C ILE A 561 6.84 3.16 -11.95
N GLN A 562 7.93 2.62 -12.51
CA GLN A 562 7.92 2.02 -13.85
C GLN A 562 7.08 0.74 -13.91
N ASP A 563 7.09 -0.08 -12.87
CA ASP A 563 6.29 -1.29 -12.76
C ASP A 563 4.77 -0.97 -12.63
N MET A 564 4.44 0.26 -12.19
CA MET A 564 3.08 0.81 -12.25
C MET A 564 2.71 1.39 -13.64
N GLY A 565 3.61 1.35 -14.62
CA GLY A 565 3.44 1.98 -15.93
C GLY A 565 3.59 3.51 -15.89
N GLY A 566 4.11 4.04 -14.80
CA GLY A 566 4.28 5.47 -14.57
C GLY A 566 5.61 6.04 -15.04
N GLN A 567 5.72 7.36 -14.97
CA GLN A 567 6.94 8.11 -15.24
C GLN A 567 7.26 8.99 -14.04
N ILE A 568 8.55 9.13 -13.73
CA ILE A 568 9.04 10.05 -12.70
C ILE A 568 9.92 11.11 -13.35
N GLN A 569 9.75 12.37 -12.92
CA GLN A 569 10.54 13.52 -13.35
C GLN A 569 11.00 14.28 -12.11
N ILE A 570 12.20 14.85 -12.17
CA ILE A 570 12.75 15.67 -11.08
C ILE A 570 13.21 16.99 -11.66
N ASN A 571 12.70 18.08 -11.09
CA ASN A 571 13.11 19.44 -11.37
C ASN A 571 13.60 20.06 -10.06
N PHE A 572 14.73 20.75 -10.10
CA PHE A 572 15.29 21.37 -8.89
C PHE A 572 15.99 22.67 -9.21
N GLN A 573 16.10 23.52 -8.20
CA GLN A 573 16.95 24.71 -8.24
C GLN A 573 17.69 24.83 -6.91
N GLU A 574 19.02 24.93 -6.97
CA GLU A 574 19.86 25.11 -5.79
C GLU A 574 19.40 26.34 -4.99
N GLY A 575 19.23 26.15 -3.68
CA GLY A 575 18.73 27.15 -2.76
C GLY A 575 17.22 27.40 -2.82
N LYS A 576 16.45 26.78 -3.73
CA LYS A 576 14.98 26.95 -3.78
C LYS A 576 14.19 25.67 -3.50
N GLY A 577 14.81 24.50 -3.66
CA GLY A 577 14.20 23.21 -3.34
C GLY A 577 14.08 22.29 -4.54
N THR A 578 13.30 21.23 -4.36
CA THR A 578 13.13 20.14 -5.32
C THR A 578 11.65 19.88 -5.58
N VAL A 579 11.30 19.61 -6.83
CA VAL A 579 9.99 19.19 -7.30
C VAL A 579 10.13 17.83 -7.97
N ILE A 580 9.48 16.82 -7.41
CA ILE A 580 9.44 15.47 -7.96
C ILE A 580 8.02 15.21 -8.44
N ARG A 581 7.88 14.86 -9.73
CA ARG A 581 6.60 14.59 -10.37
C ARG A 581 6.50 13.13 -10.74
N ILE A 582 5.41 12.49 -10.37
CA ILE A 582 5.06 11.12 -10.73
C ILE A 582 3.80 11.19 -11.59
N LEU A 583 3.88 10.69 -12.82
CA LEU A 583 2.74 10.55 -13.71
C LEU A 583 2.35 9.09 -13.76
N LEU A 584 1.15 8.76 -13.28
CA LEU A 584 0.58 7.40 -13.32
C LEU A 584 -0.59 7.36 -14.31
N PRO A 585 -0.73 6.33 -15.14
CA PRO A 585 -1.89 6.18 -16.01
C PRO A 585 -3.17 5.91 -15.19
N LEU A 586 -4.32 6.45 -15.61
CA LEU A 586 -5.62 6.20 -14.93
C LEU A 586 -6.17 4.79 -15.17
N THR A 587 -5.68 4.08 -16.19
CA THR A 587 -6.27 2.81 -16.63
C THR A 587 -5.42 1.62 -16.19
N LEU A 588 -6.05 0.44 -16.12
CA LEU A 588 -5.32 -0.83 -16.29
C LEU A 588 -4.43 -0.72 -17.53
N ALA A 589 -3.30 -1.42 -17.52
CA ALA A 589 -2.21 -1.25 -18.48
C ALA A 589 -2.67 -1.44 -19.94
N ILE A 590 -3.26 -0.40 -20.53
CA ILE A 590 -3.52 -0.27 -21.95
C ILE A 590 -2.40 0.59 -22.48
N LEU A 591 -1.71 0.05 -23.47
CA LEU A 591 -0.61 0.72 -24.13
C LEU A 591 -1.06 1.11 -25.54
N ASP A 592 -0.90 2.37 -25.89
CA ASP A 592 -0.92 2.78 -27.30
C ASP A 592 0.35 2.25 -27.96
N GLY A 593 0.19 1.27 -28.85
CA GLY A 593 1.28 0.54 -29.46
C GLY A 593 1.33 0.73 -30.97
N MET A 594 2.53 0.93 -31.52
CA MET A 594 2.80 0.75 -32.94
C MET A 594 3.11 -0.73 -33.20
N SER A 595 2.23 -1.41 -33.92
CA SER A 595 2.45 -2.79 -34.35
C SER A 595 3.41 -2.84 -35.54
N VAL A 596 4.49 -3.60 -35.37
CA VAL A 596 5.53 -3.81 -36.36
C VAL A 596 5.73 -5.30 -36.60
N LYS A 597 6.00 -5.68 -37.86
CA LYS A 597 6.19 -7.07 -38.26
C LYS A 597 7.63 -7.33 -38.65
N VAL A 598 8.14 -8.47 -38.22
CA VAL A 598 9.44 -9.02 -38.63
C VAL A 598 9.19 -10.46 -39.05
N ASN A 599 9.29 -10.73 -40.35
CA ASN A 599 8.81 -11.94 -41.00
C ASN A 599 7.31 -12.20 -40.69
N ASP A 600 7.03 -13.26 -39.93
CA ASP A 600 5.69 -13.61 -39.47
C ASP A 600 5.40 -13.21 -38.03
N GLU A 601 6.40 -12.73 -37.30
CA GLU A 601 6.29 -12.33 -35.91
C GLU A 601 5.83 -10.87 -35.78
N VAL A 602 4.91 -10.63 -34.84
CA VAL A 602 4.35 -9.30 -34.56
C VAL A 602 4.87 -8.79 -33.22
N PHE A 603 5.43 -7.58 -33.24
CA PHE A 603 5.91 -6.88 -32.06
C PHE A 603 5.16 -5.56 -31.89
N ILE A 604 5.06 -5.11 -30.65
CA ILE A 604 4.47 -3.81 -30.30
C ILE A 604 5.56 -2.89 -29.77
N LEU A 605 5.70 -1.72 -30.39
CA LEU A 605 6.51 -0.63 -29.89
C LEU A 605 5.61 0.37 -29.14
N PRO A 606 5.94 0.79 -27.90
CA PRO A 606 5.24 1.88 -27.23
C PRO A 606 5.21 3.13 -28.11
N LEU A 607 4.03 3.64 -28.44
CA LEU A 607 3.90 4.78 -29.35
C LEU A 607 4.57 6.03 -28.79
N SER A 608 4.57 6.19 -27.46
CA SER A 608 5.27 7.25 -26.73
C SER A 608 6.79 7.27 -26.96
N ALA A 609 7.37 6.13 -27.32
CA ALA A 609 8.79 6.01 -27.63
C ALA A 609 9.10 6.17 -29.12
N VAL A 610 8.10 6.13 -30.01
CA VAL A 610 8.29 6.24 -31.46
C VAL A 610 8.38 7.72 -31.86
N VAL A 611 9.51 8.12 -32.45
CA VAL A 611 9.75 9.50 -32.91
C VAL A 611 9.33 9.67 -34.37
N SER A 612 9.76 8.76 -35.24
CA SER A 612 9.45 8.77 -36.67
C SER A 612 9.81 7.44 -37.32
N SER A 613 9.27 7.14 -38.49
CA SER A 613 9.70 6.01 -39.33
C SER A 613 10.20 6.50 -40.68
N LEU A 614 11.15 5.77 -41.28
CA LEU A 614 11.69 6.04 -42.62
C LEU A 614 12.20 4.75 -43.26
N GLN A 615 12.31 4.73 -44.58
CA GLN A 615 12.99 3.67 -45.31
C GLN A 615 14.45 4.10 -45.56
N PRO A 616 15.45 3.36 -45.07
CA PRO A 616 16.85 3.79 -45.14
C PRO A 616 17.40 3.61 -46.55
N GLN A 617 18.24 4.54 -47.00
CA GLN A 617 19.02 4.38 -48.23
C GLN A 617 20.38 3.74 -47.92
N LYS A 618 20.96 3.06 -48.91
CA LYS A 618 22.27 2.40 -48.76
C LYS A 618 23.39 3.37 -48.37
N GLU A 619 23.29 4.61 -48.82
CA GLU A 619 24.25 5.69 -48.56
C GLU A 619 24.22 6.18 -47.10
N ASP A 620 23.08 6.02 -46.43
CA ASP A 620 22.89 6.47 -45.05
C ASP A 620 23.34 5.41 -44.03
N ILE A 621 23.72 4.21 -44.48
CA ILE A 621 24.10 3.08 -43.63
C ILE A 621 25.62 2.96 -43.58
N TYR A 622 26.19 3.17 -42.40
CA TYR A 622 27.62 3.15 -42.15
C TYR A 622 27.99 1.91 -41.32
N PRO A 623 28.76 0.95 -41.88
CA PRO A 623 29.25 -0.18 -41.11
C PRO A 623 30.36 0.27 -40.14
N LEU A 624 30.28 -0.19 -38.89
CA LEU A 624 31.28 0.03 -37.84
C LEU A 624 32.09 -1.24 -37.57
N ALA A 625 33.18 -1.09 -36.81
CA ALA A 625 34.03 -2.21 -36.45
C ALA A 625 33.29 -3.24 -35.57
N GLY A 626 33.22 -4.48 -36.06
CA GLY A 626 32.61 -5.59 -35.34
C GLY A 626 31.11 -5.75 -35.53
N ASP A 627 30.67 -5.57 -36.78
CA ASP A 627 29.33 -5.93 -37.28
C ASP A 627 28.18 -5.06 -36.74
N GLU A 628 28.51 -3.95 -36.10
CA GLU A 628 27.59 -2.87 -35.80
C GLU A 628 27.32 -2.03 -37.05
N LYS A 629 26.10 -1.54 -37.20
CA LYS A 629 25.71 -0.62 -38.27
C LYS A 629 25.17 0.67 -37.64
N LEU A 630 25.52 1.80 -38.24
CA LEU A 630 24.95 3.10 -37.91
C LEU A 630 24.08 3.58 -39.07
N LEU A 631 23.00 4.27 -38.75
CA LEU A 631 22.15 4.95 -39.71
C LEU A 631 22.27 6.46 -39.51
N GLN A 632 22.58 7.20 -40.56
CA GLN A 632 22.58 8.66 -40.53
C GLN A 632 21.18 9.20 -40.79
N VAL A 633 20.65 9.97 -39.84
CA VAL A 633 19.34 10.64 -39.97
C VAL A 633 19.50 12.11 -39.63
N ARG A 634 19.23 13.01 -40.60
CA ARG A 634 19.34 14.46 -40.43
C ARG A 634 20.70 14.93 -39.88
N GLY A 635 21.78 14.22 -40.24
CA GLY A 635 23.15 14.53 -39.80
C GLY A 635 23.55 13.90 -38.45
N GLU A 636 22.64 13.24 -37.73
CA GLU A 636 22.93 12.46 -36.53
C GLU A 636 23.17 10.98 -36.88
N TYR A 637 24.14 10.33 -36.24
CA TYR A 637 24.40 8.90 -36.40
C TYR A 637 23.70 8.10 -35.30
N LEU A 638 22.78 7.22 -35.68
CA LEU A 638 21.98 6.40 -34.78
C LEU A 638 22.41 4.93 -34.88
N PRO A 639 22.53 4.18 -33.77
CA PRO A 639 22.73 2.74 -33.82
C PRO A 639 21.56 2.04 -34.51
N LEU A 640 21.86 1.23 -35.54
CA LEU A 640 20.88 0.45 -36.27
C LEU A 640 20.73 -0.94 -35.60
N LEU A 641 19.57 -1.16 -34.99
CA LEU A 641 19.16 -2.38 -34.32
C LEU A 641 18.33 -3.24 -35.26
N GLU A 642 18.84 -4.42 -35.59
CA GLU A 642 18.17 -5.36 -36.48
C GLU A 642 17.30 -6.32 -35.63
N LEU A 643 15.98 -6.10 -35.56
CA LEU A 643 15.11 -6.89 -34.67
C LEU A 643 15.20 -8.40 -34.96
N TYR A 644 15.23 -8.77 -36.24
CA TYR A 644 15.35 -10.18 -36.65
C TYR A 644 16.60 -10.84 -36.06
N ARG A 645 17.69 -10.07 -35.92
CA ARG A 645 18.96 -10.55 -35.40
C ARG A 645 18.96 -10.62 -33.88
N ILE A 646 18.31 -9.67 -33.22
CA ILE A 646 18.27 -9.59 -31.75
C ILE A 646 17.40 -10.72 -31.16
N PHE A 647 16.27 -11.01 -31.79
CA PHE A 647 15.33 -12.05 -31.36
C PHE A 647 15.53 -13.40 -32.08
N ASP A 648 16.65 -13.58 -32.79
CA ASP A 648 16.99 -14.81 -33.53
C ASP A 648 15.86 -15.35 -34.43
N ILE A 649 15.21 -14.44 -35.19
CA ILE A 649 14.11 -14.77 -36.09
C ILE A 649 14.68 -15.34 -37.41
N PRO A 650 14.34 -16.58 -37.80
CA PRO A 650 14.86 -17.19 -39.02
C PRO A 650 14.18 -16.63 -40.28
N ASN A 651 14.86 -16.80 -41.43
CA ASN A 651 14.35 -16.53 -42.78
C ASN A 651 13.88 -15.09 -43.05
N THR A 652 14.49 -14.09 -42.41
CA THR A 652 14.15 -12.68 -42.61
C THR A 652 15.04 -12.03 -43.68
N GLU A 653 14.51 -11.03 -44.39
CA GLU A 653 15.29 -10.23 -45.33
C GLU A 653 16.34 -9.40 -44.58
N THR A 654 17.61 -9.70 -44.81
CA THR A 654 18.74 -9.06 -44.10
C THR A 654 19.14 -7.70 -44.68
N ASP A 655 18.55 -7.29 -45.80
CA ASP A 655 18.87 -6.03 -46.46
C ASP A 655 18.10 -4.88 -45.78
N PRO A 656 18.78 -3.97 -45.06
CA PRO A 656 18.11 -2.89 -44.35
C PRO A 656 17.34 -1.95 -45.27
N THR A 657 17.73 -1.84 -46.55
CA THR A 657 17.11 -0.91 -47.52
C THR A 657 15.72 -1.37 -47.99
N LYS A 658 15.40 -2.64 -47.80
CA LYS A 658 14.07 -3.20 -48.14
C LYS A 658 13.08 -3.15 -46.98
N GLY A 659 13.57 -2.97 -45.76
CA GLY A 659 12.76 -2.83 -44.55
C GLY A 659 12.39 -1.38 -44.27
N ILE A 660 11.75 -1.17 -43.13
CA ILE A 660 11.43 0.13 -42.58
C ILE A 660 12.20 0.29 -41.27
N VAL A 661 12.80 1.47 -41.07
CA VAL A 661 13.44 1.83 -39.81
C VAL A 661 12.49 2.69 -38.99
N VAL A 662 12.23 2.26 -37.76
CA VAL A 662 11.50 3.02 -36.74
C VAL A 662 12.52 3.66 -35.80
N ILE A 663 12.54 4.99 -35.76
CA ILE A 663 13.37 5.75 -34.81
C ILE A 663 12.62 5.81 -33.49
N VAL A 664 13.24 5.25 -32.46
CA VAL A 664 12.71 5.26 -31.10
C VAL A 664 13.63 6.04 -30.17
N GLN A 665 13.05 6.63 -29.12
CA GLN A 665 13.78 7.37 -28.11
C GLN A 665 13.48 6.80 -26.72
N SER A 666 14.53 6.53 -25.95
CA SER A 666 14.41 6.14 -24.55
C SER A 666 15.57 6.69 -23.73
N ALA A 667 15.27 7.20 -22.53
CA ALA A 667 16.24 7.83 -21.63
C ALA A 667 17.18 8.84 -22.32
N GLY A 668 16.62 9.69 -23.19
CA GLY A 668 17.37 10.72 -23.93
C GLY A 668 18.22 10.22 -25.10
N ARG A 669 18.29 8.90 -25.33
CA ARG A 669 19.04 8.29 -26.43
C ARG A 669 18.10 7.84 -27.54
N ARG A 670 18.54 7.97 -28.79
CA ARG A 670 17.79 7.58 -30.00
C ARG A 670 18.41 6.34 -30.63
N TYR A 671 17.55 5.45 -31.10
CA TYR A 671 17.92 4.20 -31.75
C TYR A 671 17.11 4.03 -33.04
N ALA A 672 17.69 3.35 -34.03
CA ALA A 672 17.04 3.02 -35.28
C ALA A 672 16.69 1.53 -35.28
N LEU A 673 15.42 1.16 -35.15
CA LEU A 673 14.96 -0.24 -35.17
C LEU A 673 14.55 -0.63 -36.58
N LEU A 674 15.26 -1.58 -37.19
CA LEU A 674 14.90 -2.16 -38.47
C LEU A 674 13.82 -3.23 -38.31
N VAL A 675 12.71 -3.05 -39.03
CA VAL A 675 11.57 -3.97 -39.12
C VAL A 675 11.18 -4.17 -40.58
N ASP A 676 10.40 -5.21 -40.89
CA ASP A 676 10.00 -5.47 -42.28
C ASP A 676 8.83 -4.57 -42.69
N LYS A 677 7.84 -4.44 -41.81
CA LYS A 677 6.61 -3.69 -42.08
C LYS A 677 6.07 -3.01 -40.83
N LEU A 678 5.42 -1.86 -41.01
CA LEU A 678 4.53 -1.27 -40.01
C LEU A 678 3.11 -1.74 -40.32
N VAL A 679 2.46 -2.36 -39.35
CA VAL A 679 1.08 -2.82 -39.47
C VAL A 679 0.12 -1.67 -39.19
N GLY A 680 0.35 -0.95 -38.09
CA GLY A 680 -0.48 0.19 -37.70
C GLY A 680 -0.50 0.43 -36.19
N GLN A 681 -1.21 1.48 -35.78
CA GLN A 681 -1.42 1.83 -34.37
C GLN A 681 -2.59 1.05 -33.79
N HIS A 682 -2.37 0.43 -32.64
CA HIS A 682 -3.38 -0.34 -31.92
C HIS A 682 -3.32 0.00 -30.43
N GLN A 683 -4.48 0.10 -29.79
CA GLN A 683 -4.54 0.10 -28.33
C GLN A 683 -4.52 -1.35 -27.87
N VAL A 684 -3.53 -1.70 -27.07
CA VAL A 684 -3.30 -3.09 -26.67
C VAL A 684 -3.37 -3.24 -25.17
N VAL A 685 -4.03 -4.31 -24.70
CA VAL A 685 -4.11 -4.62 -23.28
C VAL A 685 -2.85 -5.37 -22.88
N VAL A 686 -2.02 -4.74 -22.06
CA VAL A 686 -0.78 -5.30 -21.55
C VAL A 686 -1.11 -6.42 -20.56
N LYS A 687 -0.63 -7.62 -20.86
CA LYS A 687 -0.66 -8.77 -19.98
C LYS A 687 0.75 -9.08 -19.49
N ASN A 688 0.90 -9.31 -18.20
CA ASN A 688 2.18 -9.74 -17.64
C ASN A 688 2.51 -11.15 -18.16
N ILE A 689 3.73 -11.33 -18.66
CA ILE A 689 4.28 -12.60 -19.15
C ILE A 689 4.83 -13.45 -17.97
N GLU A 690 5.20 -12.81 -16.86
CA GLU A 690 6.02 -13.37 -15.79
C GLU A 690 5.34 -14.49 -14.99
N SER A 691 4.01 -14.54 -14.96
CA SER A 691 3.26 -15.58 -14.24
C SER A 691 3.53 -16.99 -14.80
N ASN A 692 3.82 -17.09 -16.10
CA ASN A 692 3.91 -18.36 -16.83
C ASN A 692 5.25 -18.57 -17.53
N TYR A 693 6.05 -17.52 -17.74
CA TYR A 693 7.29 -17.58 -18.50
C TYR A 693 8.43 -16.83 -17.79
N ARG A 694 9.67 -17.27 -18.03
CA ARG A 694 10.87 -16.57 -17.55
C ARG A 694 10.98 -15.22 -18.24
N LYS A 695 11.51 -14.22 -17.52
CA LYS A 695 11.79 -12.88 -18.05
C LYS A 695 12.63 -12.97 -19.32
N VAL A 696 12.07 -12.57 -20.45
CA VAL A 696 12.77 -12.53 -21.74
C VAL A 696 13.43 -11.16 -21.89
N PRO A 697 14.78 -11.09 -21.99
CA PRO A 697 15.47 -9.82 -22.19
C PRO A 697 14.97 -9.12 -23.47
N GLY A 698 14.71 -7.82 -23.39
CA GLY A 698 14.21 -7.03 -24.53
C GLY A 698 12.68 -7.03 -24.70
N ILE A 699 11.93 -7.75 -23.85
CA ILE A 699 10.47 -7.77 -23.85
C ILE A 699 9.95 -7.32 -22.48
N SER A 700 9.04 -6.36 -22.46
CA SER A 700 8.41 -5.87 -21.22
C SER A 700 7.15 -6.66 -20.86
N ALA A 701 6.34 -7.02 -21.86
CA ALA A 701 5.05 -7.68 -21.66
C ALA A 701 4.51 -8.28 -22.97
N ALA A 702 3.33 -8.91 -22.91
CA ALA A 702 2.63 -9.44 -24.08
C ALA A 702 1.24 -8.80 -24.20
N THR A 703 0.67 -8.88 -25.39
CA THR A 703 -0.74 -8.58 -25.63
C THR A 703 -1.34 -9.64 -26.53
N ILE A 704 -2.66 -9.76 -26.50
CA ILE A 704 -3.44 -10.54 -27.45
C ILE A 704 -3.99 -9.58 -28.51
N MET A 705 -3.73 -9.88 -29.78
CA MET A 705 -4.21 -9.10 -30.92
C MET A 705 -5.65 -9.45 -31.29
N GLY A 706 -6.24 -8.65 -32.18
CA GLY A 706 -7.59 -8.88 -32.72
C GLY A 706 -7.76 -10.22 -33.46
N ASP A 707 -6.71 -10.84 -33.95
CA ASP A 707 -6.79 -12.17 -34.58
C ASP A 707 -6.55 -13.32 -33.58
N GLY A 708 -6.45 -13.01 -32.28
CA GLY A 708 -6.09 -13.94 -31.23
C GLY A 708 -4.60 -14.31 -31.18
N SER A 709 -3.78 -13.76 -32.09
CA SER A 709 -2.32 -13.93 -32.03
C SER A 709 -1.73 -13.20 -30.82
N VAL A 710 -0.60 -13.69 -30.34
CA VAL A 710 0.15 -13.03 -29.26
C VAL A 710 1.18 -12.11 -29.89
N ALA A 711 1.20 -10.84 -29.47
CA ALA A 711 2.23 -9.90 -29.83
C ALA A 711 3.06 -9.50 -28.61
N LEU A 712 4.37 -9.34 -28.81
CA LEU A 712 5.32 -9.06 -27.74
C LEU A 712 5.63 -7.56 -27.69
N ILE A 713 5.53 -6.97 -26.50
CA ILE A 713 5.81 -5.54 -26.26
C ILE A 713 7.29 -5.37 -25.99
N ILE A 714 7.96 -4.56 -26.81
CA ILE A 714 9.41 -4.39 -26.77
C ILE A 714 9.80 -3.41 -25.66
N ASP A 715 10.78 -3.82 -24.84
CA ASP A 715 11.51 -2.96 -23.90
C ASP A 715 12.74 -2.36 -24.61
N ILE A 716 12.63 -1.11 -25.04
CA ILE A 716 13.67 -0.40 -25.81
C ILE A 716 15.01 -0.31 -25.04
N PRO A 717 15.04 0.14 -23.76
CA PRO A 717 16.26 0.10 -22.95
C PRO A 717 16.92 -1.29 -22.89
N ALA A 718 16.14 -2.33 -22.62
CA ALA A 718 16.67 -3.69 -22.52
C ALA A 718 17.16 -4.23 -23.87
N LEU A 719 16.49 -3.86 -24.96
CA LEU A 719 16.83 -4.27 -26.32
C LEU A 719 18.24 -3.81 -26.72
N GLN A 720 18.61 -2.57 -26.38
CA GLN A 720 19.95 -2.05 -26.65
C GLN A 720 21.03 -2.82 -25.90
N LYS A 721 20.79 -3.13 -24.62
CA LYS A 721 21.73 -3.90 -23.79
C LYS A 721 21.94 -5.30 -24.37
N LEU A 722 20.84 -5.96 -24.75
CA LEU A 722 20.86 -7.27 -25.39
C LEU A 722 21.67 -7.28 -26.70
N ASN A 723 21.47 -6.27 -27.55
CA ASN A 723 22.23 -6.15 -28.80
C ASN A 723 23.75 -6.01 -28.54
N HIS A 724 24.15 -5.20 -27.55
CA HIS A 724 25.56 -5.02 -27.21
C HIS A 724 26.20 -6.32 -26.68
N GLU A 725 25.49 -7.05 -25.82
CA GLU A 725 25.95 -8.34 -25.28
C GLU A 725 26.13 -9.39 -26.39
N GLN A 726 25.14 -9.53 -27.30
CA GLN A 726 25.23 -10.45 -28.43
C GLN A 726 26.38 -10.10 -29.38
N LEU A 727 26.60 -8.82 -29.67
CA LEU A 727 27.71 -8.37 -30.50
C LEU A 727 29.07 -8.64 -29.85
N ALA A 728 29.18 -8.46 -28.53
CA ALA A 728 30.40 -8.75 -27.78
C ALA A 728 30.75 -10.25 -27.80
N VAL A 729 29.76 -11.13 -27.58
CA VAL A 729 29.94 -12.59 -27.68
C VAL A 729 30.42 -12.98 -29.08
N ARG A 730 29.79 -12.44 -30.13
CA ARG A 730 30.18 -12.73 -31.52
C ARG A 730 31.58 -12.23 -31.86
N LYS A 731 31.95 -11.03 -31.38
CA LYS A 731 33.32 -10.50 -31.51
C LYS A 731 34.34 -11.48 -30.89
N ALA A 732 34.04 -12.02 -29.71
CA ALA A 732 34.89 -13.01 -29.04
C ALA A 732 34.96 -14.34 -29.83
N GLU A 733 33.84 -14.84 -30.35
CA GLU A 733 33.82 -16.05 -31.19
C GLU A 733 34.60 -15.89 -32.51
N LEU A 734 34.47 -14.72 -33.17
CA LEU A 734 35.20 -14.38 -34.39
C LEU A 734 36.70 -14.20 -34.13
N ALA A 735 37.08 -13.70 -32.95
CA ALA A 735 38.47 -13.59 -32.52
C ALA A 735 39.08 -14.96 -32.18
N ASN A 736 38.31 -15.89 -31.61
CA ASN A 736 38.75 -17.26 -31.33
C ASN A 736 38.79 -18.19 -32.56
N LYS A 737 38.10 -17.83 -33.64
CA LYS A 737 38.13 -18.56 -34.93
C LYS A 737 39.23 -18.08 -35.89
N LYS A 738 39.92 -16.98 -35.58
CA LYS A 738 41.10 -16.47 -36.31
C LYS A 738 42.36 -16.84 -35.55
#